data_AF-A0A8C9W3W6-F1
#
_entry.id   AF-A0A8C9W3W6-F1
#
_cell.length_a   1.000
_cell.length_b   1.000
_cell.length_c   1.000
_cell.angle_alpha   90.00
_cell.angle_beta   90.00
_cell.angle_gamma   90.00
#
_symmetry.space_group_name_H-M   'P 1'
#
loop_
_entity.id
_entity.type
_entity.pdbx_description
1 polymer ?
#
loop_
_entity_poly.entity_id
_entity_poly.type
_entity_poly.pdbx_seq_one_letter_code
_entity_poly.pdbx_strand_id
1 'polypeptide(L)'
;MAPNTCQCEPGWGGPDCSSACDSNHWGPHCSNRCQCKNGALCNPITGACLCTPGHRGWRCEERCEAGMYGAGCQQRCQCQNGAYCDHITGECRCSPGYTGAFCEDLCPPGKHGQQCEERCPCQNGGICHHVTGECSCPPGWMGTVCGQPCPEGRFGSNCSQECQCHNGGTCVSSTGQCLCSPGYTGERCQDECPVGKFGVDCSQTCRCENGAECYHVSGACLCEPGYTGEHCEVRLCPEGVYGFRCDKGCPCQADNTYSCHPMSGECTCHPGWSGLYCNETCAPGFFGEACRQVCRCQNGADCHSVTGMCICAPGFKGPNCSTLCPPGTHGVNCSSLCGCKNDATCSPVDGSCSCKAGWHGVDCSINCPSGTWGLGCNRTCHCANGGACDALNGECTCAPGWRGEKCNFHCQDGTYGMDCKENCDCSRANGCHPATGYCRCLAGWTGIHCDSVCPEGRWGPNCSLSCNCKNGASCSPDEGTCECAPGYRGTTCQRSDHCGYVLHVKQWCNNRNDSTVWFSSAVCPSGRFGKNCAGVCTCTNNGTCNPIDGSCQCYPGWIGSDCSQRESAALFGGGWGGWLLGAGSIALSEGPAVRVCVSCCKGGSRVSRGSFCEGSYFCLVRGCIWPHRVGLLLLHADTIFIVLV
;
A
#
# COMPACT_ATOMS: atom_id res chain seq x y z
N MET A 1 -106.28 -36.91 85.20
CA MET A 1 -107.69 -36.88 84.75
C MET A 1 -108.52 -36.17 85.83
N ALA A 2 -109.59 -35.41 85.56
CA ALA A 2 -110.55 -35.60 84.47
C ALA A 2 -109.97 -35.48 83.04
N PRO A 3 -110.51 -36.18 82.04
CA PRO A 3 -109.80 -36.56 80.80
C PRO A 3 -109.75 -35.51 79.67
N ASN A 4 -110.16 -34.24 79.88
CA ASN A 4 -110.61 -33.39 78.77
C ASN A 4 -109.95 -31.99 78.62
N THR A 5 -108.72 -31.79 79.11
CA THR A 5 -107.91 -30.64 78.65
C THR A 5 -107.00 -31.11 77.51
N CYS A 6 -107.24 -30.62 76.29
CA CYS A 6 -106.39 -30.89 75.13
C CYS A 6 -104.97 -30.39 75.39
N GLN A 7 -103.95 -31.10 74.91
CA GLN A 7 -102.55 -30.70 74.99
C GLN A 7 -102.04 -30.43 73.57
N CYS A 8 -101.73 -29.17 73.24
CA CYS A 8 -101.47 -28.76 71.86
C CYS A 8 -100.01 -29.01 71.47
N GLU A 9 -99.78 -29.36 70.20
CA GLU A 9 -98.43 -29.43 69.66
C GLU A 9 -97.80 -28.03 69.52
N PRO A 10 -96.46 -27.92 69.55
CA PRO A 10 -95.78 -26.63 69.39
C PRO A 10 -96.17 -25.91 68.10
N GLY A 11 -96.59 -24.64 68.22
CA GLY A 11 -97.09 -23.82 67.10
C GLY A 11 -98.61 -23.69 67.03
N TRP A 12 -99.34 -24.42 67.89
CA TRP A 12 -100.81 -24.39 67.95
C TRP A 12 -101.32 -24.09 69.37
N GLY A 13 -102.45 -23.39 69.46
CA GLY A 13 -103.07 -22.95 70.70
C GLY A 13 -104.59 -22.89 70.63
N GLY A 14 -105.20 -22.20 71.60
CA GLY A 14 -106.64 -22.19 71.78
C GLY A 14 -107.19 -23.38 72.58
N PRO A 15 -108.50 -23.38 72.92
CA PRO A 15 -109.11 -24.41 73.77
C PRO A 15 -109.17 -25.80 73.13
N ASP A 16 -109.10 -25.90 71.80
CA ASP A 16 -109.17 -27.13 71.01
C ASP A 16 -107.92 -27.39 70.14
N CYS A 17 -106.86 -26.60 70.30
CA CYS A 17 -105.62 -26.69 69.52
C CYS A 17 -105.77 -26.44 68.01
N SER A 18 -106.81 -25.75 67.57
CA SER A 18 -107.07 -25.48 66.14
C SER A 18 -106.50 -24.16 65.60
N SER A 19 -106.00 -23.26 66.46
CA SER A 19 -105.45 -21.97 66.04
C SER A 19 -103.93 -21.97 66.04
N ALA A 20 -103.33 -21.54 64.93
CA ALA A 20 -101.89 -21.30 64.87
C ALA A 20 -101.50 -20.13 65.80
N CYS A 21 -100.32 -20.21 66.40
CA CYS A 21 -99.82 -19.11 67.22
C CYS A 21 -99.68 -17.82 66.40
N ASP A 22 -99.99 -16.69 67.03
CA ASP A 22 -99.74 -15.38 66.44
C ASP A 22 -98.23 -15.09 66.35
N SER A 23 -97.85 -14.01 65.68
CA SER A 23 -96.44 -13.62 65.51
C SER A 23 -95.69 -13.25 66.79
N ASN A 24 -96.38 -13.19 67.93
CA ASN A 24 -95.83 -12.81 69.23
C ASN A 24 -95.77 -13.97 70.23
N HIS A 25 -96.23 -15.16 69.87
CA HIS A 25 -96.27 -16.33 70.76
C HIS A 25 -95.81 -17.62 70.05
N TRP A 26 -95.26 -18.56 70.82
CA TRP A 26 -94.71 -19.81 70.29
C TRP A 26 -94.77 -20.96 71.30
N GLY A 27 -94.49 -22.16 70.82
CA GLY A 27 -94.48 -23.39 71.62
C GLY A 27 -95.88 -24.00 71.79
N PRO A 28 -96.01 -25.07 72.59
CA PRO A 28 -97.29 -25.73 72.80
C PRO A 28 -98.24 -24.78 73.54
N HIS A 29 -99.51 -24.75 73.10
CA HIS A 29 -100.52 -23.80 73.56
C HIS A 29 -100.21 -22.32 73.31
N CYS A 30 -99.19 -21.98 72.52
CA CYS A 30 -98.71 -20.60 72.33
C CYS A 30 -98.38 -19.90 73.66
N SER A 31 -97.94 -20.66 74.66
CA SER A 31 -97.75 -20.13 76.01
C SER A 31 -96.47 -19.30 76.17
N ASN A 32 -95.51 -19.44 75.25
CA ASN A 32 -94.26 -18.69 75.33
C ASN A 32 -94.35 -17.43 74.48
N ARG A 33 -94.03 -16.27 75.06
CA ARG A 33 -93.98 -15.01 74.32
C ARG A 33 -92.67 -14.90 73.52
N CYS A 34 -92.77 -14.48 72.28
CA CYS A 34 -91.63 -14.23 71.42
C CYS A 34 -90.81 -13.04 71.90
N GLN A 35 -89.50 -13.21 71.94
CA GLN A 35 -88.55 -12.21 72.45
C GLN A 35 -87.80 -11.45 71.34
N CYS A 36 -88.21 -11.63 70.08
CA CYS A 36 -87.59 -11.01 68.93
C CYS A 36 -87.65 -9.48 68.99
N LYS A 37 -86.62 -8.82 68.45
CA LYS A 37 -86.44 -7.36 68.41
C LYS A 37 -86.46 -6.85 66.96
N ASN A 38 -86.51 -5.53 66.80
CA ASN A 38 -86.42 -4.85 65.49
C ASN A 38 -87.47 -5.32 64.46
N GLY A 39 -88.69 -5.63 64.92
CA GLY A 39 -89.80 -6.05 64.06
C GLY A 39 -89.68 -7.47 63.50
N ALA A 40 -88.75 -8.28 64.00
CA ALA A 40 -88.57 -9.67 63.59
C ALA A 40 -89.72 -10.57 64.06
N LEU A 41 -90.11 -11.50 63.18
CA LEU A 41 -91.15 -12.51 63.47
C LEU A 41 -90.49 -13.74 64.09
N CYS A 42 -91.11 -14.35 65.09
CA CYS A 42 -90.66 -15.64 65.62
C CYS A 42 -91.29 -16.79 64.85
N ASN A 43 -90.55 -17.89 64.74
CA ASN A 43 -91.09 -19.17 64.35
C ASN A 43 -92.07 -19.66 65.43
N PRO A 44 -93.34 -19.94 65.10
CA PRO A 44 -94.36 -20.29 66.10
C PRO A 44 -94.09 -21.63 66.80
N ILE A 45 -93.24 -22.50 66.23
CA ILE A 45 -92.90 -23.82 66.79
C ILE A 45 -91.71 -23.71 67.75
N THR A 46 -90.61 -23.11 67.29
CA THR A 46 -89.32 -23.11 68.02
C THR A 46 -89.02 -21.81 68.75
N GLY A 47 -89.75 -20.73 68.48
CA GLY A 47 -89.49 -19.40 69.01
C GLY A 47 -88.29 -18.69 68.38
N ALA A 48 -87.61 -19.31 67.41
CA ALA A 48 -86.45 -18.73 66.73
C ALA A 48 -86.84 -17.52 65.89
N CYS A 49 -86.07 -16.43 65.97
CA CYS A 49 -86.39 -15.18 65.28
C CYS A 49 -85.90 -15.17 63.83
N LEU A 50 -86.77 -14.79 62.91
CA LEU A 50 -86.45 -14.49 61.51
C LEU A 50 -86.15 -13.00 61.40
N CYS A 51 -84.86 -12.65 61.30
CA CYS A 51 -84.42 -11.27 61.35
C CYS A 51 -84.82 -10.49 60.10
N THR A 52 -85.34 -9.28 60.33
CA THR A 52 -85.54 -8.28 59.28
C THR A 52 -84.20 -7.85 58.67
N PRO A 53 -84.20 -7.34 57.43
CA PRO A 53 -82.98 -6.86 56.79
C PRO A 53 -82.20 -5.86 57.66
N GLY A 54 -80.88 -6.04 57.75
CA GLY A 54 -79.99 -5.20 58.54
C GLY A 54 -79.78 -5.59 59.99
N HIS A 55 -80.39 -6.70 60.43
CA HIS A 55 -80.27 -7.20 61.79
C HIS A 55 -79.87 -8.68 61.85
N ARG A 56 -79.16 -9.03 62.93
CA ARG A 56 -78.73 -10.40 63.26
C ARG A 56 -78.75 -10.63 64.78
N GLY A 57 -78.35 -11.83 65.19
CA GLY A 57 -78.38 -12.26 66.59
C GLY A 57 -79.60 -13.11 66.89
N TRP A 58 -79.58 -13.81 68.02
CA TRP A 58 -80.60 -14.80 68.37
C TRP A 58 -82.02 -14.21 68.54
N ARG A 59 -82.11 -12.93 68.91
CA ARG A 59 -83.36 -12.17 68.95
C ARG A 59 -83.39 -11.04 67.92
N CYS A 60 -82.48 -11.04 66.96
CA CYS A 60 -82.32 -9.97 65.97
C CYS A 60 -82.02 -8.59 66.60
N GLU A 61 -81.29 -8.58 67.72
CA GLU A 61 -80.96 -7.36 68.46
C GLU A 61 -79.75 -6.60 67.91
N GLU A 62 -78.85 -7.27 67.18
CA GLU A 62 -77.63 -6.68 66.64
C GLU A 62 -77.85 -6.12 65.24
N ARG A 63 -77.13 -5.05 64.87
CA ARG A 63 -77.02 -4.59 63.48
C ARG A 63 -76.02 -5.44 62.72
N CYS A 64 -76.13 -5.50 61.40
CA CYS A 64 -75.09 -6.15 60.59
C CYS A 64 -73.73 -5.49 60.81
N GLU A 65 -72.70 -6.33 60.81
CA GLU A 65 -71.31 -5.87 60.84
C GLU A 65 -70.98 -5.11 59.56
N ALA A 66 -69.99 -4.21 59.64
CA ALA A 66 -69.57 -3.39 58.51
C ALA A 66 -69.22 -4.27 57.30
N GLY A 67 -69.83 -3.97 56.15
CA GLY A 67 -69.63 -4.73 54.91
C GLY A 67 -70.61 -5.90 54.70
N MET A 68 -71.60 -6.08 55.58
CA MET A 68 -72.67 -7.08 55.42
C MET A 68 -74.05 -6.40 55.48
N TYR A 69 -75.03 -6.94 54.75
CA TYR A 69 -76.39 -6.42 54.70
C TYR A 69 -77.46 -7.51 54.44
N GLY A 70 -78.72 -7.11 54.43
CA GLY A 70 -79.85 -8.00 54.16
C GLY A 70 -80.34 -8.78 55.40
N ALA A 71 -81.32 -9.66 55.21
CA ALA A 71 -81.92 -10.43 56.31
C ALA A 71 -80.89 -11.39 56.93
N GLY A 72 -80.71 -11.28 58.25
CA GLY A 72 -79.68 -12.07 58.96
C GLY A 72 -78.24 -11.78 58.53
N CYS A 73 -77.99 -10.66 57.83
CA CYS A 73 -76.66 -10.23 57.39
C CYS A 73 -75.93 -11.24 56.47
N GLN A 74 -76.67 -11.91 55.61
CA GLN A 74 -76.15 -12.97 54.74
C GLN A 74 -75.53 -12.45 53.43
N GLN A 75 -75.71 -11.17 53.10
CA GLN A 75 -75.20 -10.58 51.86
C GLN A 75 -73.99 -9.69 52.14
N ARG A 76 -72.98 -9.72 51.27
CA ARG A 76 -71.76 -8.91 51.39
C ARG A 76 -71.85 -7.68 50.51
N CYS A 77 -71.50 -6.52 51.07
CA CYS A 77 -71.42 -5.27 50.33
C CYS A 77 -70.24 -5.29 49.34
N GLN A 78 -70.45 -4.72 48.16
CA GLN A 78 -69.43 -4.63 47.09
C GLN A 78 -68.80 -3.23 46.98
N CYS A 79 -69.09 -2.35 47.94
CA CYS A 79 -68.61 -0.98 47.94
C CYS A 79 -67.08 -0.88 47.98
N GLN A 80 -66.51 -0.01 47.15
CA GLN A 80 -65.07 0.24 47.02
C GLN A 80 -64.66 1.59 47.66
N ASN A 81 -63.36 1.88 47.70
CA ASN A 81 -62.80 3.17 48.08
C ASN A 81 -63.26 3.71 49.46
N GLY A 82 -63.48 2.82 50.43
CA GLY A 82 -63.86 3.19 51.79
C GLY A 82 -65.32 3.67 51.94
N ALA A 83 -66.15 3.43 50.92
CA ALA A 83 -67.56 3.80 50.93
C ALA A 83 -68.35 3.11 52.05
N TYR A 84 -69.34 3.83 52.57
CA TYR A 84 -70.23 3.30 53.60
C TYR A 84 -71.28 2.41 52.95
N CYS A 85 -71.45 1.20 53.48
CA CYS A 85 -72.53 0.31 53.04
C CYS A 85 -73.73 0.41 53.98
N ASP A 86 -74.91 0.64 53.42
CA ASP A 86 -76.15 0.56 54.18
C ASP A 86 -76.42 -0.89 54.61
N HIS A 87 -76.53 -1.10 55.92
CA HIS A 87 -76.67 -2.43 56.48
C HIS A 87 -78.03 -3.09 56.15
N ILE A 88 -79.04 -2.33 55.71
CA ILE A 88 -80.38 -2.83 55.37
C ILE A 88 -80.44 -3.16 53.88
N THR A 89 -80.10 -2.20 53.01
CA THR A 89 -80.30 -2.30 51.56
C THR A 89 -79.06 -2.75 50.79
N GLY A 90 -77.87 -2.58 51.36
CA GLY A 90 -76.60 -2.82 50.68
C GLY A 90 -76.14 -1.68 49.77
N GLU A 91 -76.85 -0.55 49.76
CA GLU A 91 -76.50 0.62 48.96
C GLU A 91 -75.18 1.25 49.42
N CYS A 92 -74.33 1.60 48.46
CA CYS A 92 -73.03 2.20 48.71
C CYS A 92 -73.14 3.73 48.72
N ARG A 93 -72.87 4.35 49.87
CA ARG A 93 -72.69 5.80 49.97
C ARG A 93 -71.21 6.14 49.82
N CYS A 94 -70.86 6.70 48.67
CA CYS A 94 -69.47 6.96 48.30
C CYS A 94 -68.80 7.99 49.19
N SER A 95 -67.51 7.76 49.46
CA SER A 95 -66.62 8.72 50.11
C SER A 95 -66.31 9.90 49.18
N PRO A 96 -65.79 11.04 49.68
CA PRO A 96 -65.52 12.20 48.84
C PRO A 96 -64.53 11.85 47.71
N GLY A 97 -64.81 12.34 46.52
CA GLY A 97 -63.98 12.12 45.34
C GLY A 97 -64.30 10.87 44.52
N TYR A 98 -65.33 10.11 44.90
CA TYR A 98 -65.75 8.88 44.22
C TYR A 98 -67.25 8.88 43.91
N THR A 99 -67.62 8.19 42.83
CA THR A 99 -68.98 8.01 42.33
C THR A 99 -69.16 6.61 41.71
N GLY A 100 -70.35 6.32 41.20
CA GLY A 100 -70.71 4.99 40.70
C GLY A 100 -71.55 4.19 41.70
N ALA A 101 -72.14 3.09 41.23
CA ALA A 101 -73.06 2.26 42.03
C ALA A 101 -72.34 1.53 43.18
N PHE A 102 -71.05 1.22 42.99
CA PHE A 102 -70.19 0.60 43.99
C PHE A 102 -69.04 1.53 44.42
N CYS A 103 -69.10 2.81 44.06
CA CYS A 103 -68.07 3.81 44.33
C CYS A 103 -66.71 3.49 43.70
N GLU A 104 -66.74 2.89 42.51
CA GLU A 104 -65.58 2.45 41.74
C GLU A 104 -64.93 3.57 40.92
N ASP A 105 -65.69 4.62 40.57
CA ASP A 105 -65.24 5.69 39.68
C ASP A 105 -64.78 6.92 40.47
N LEU A 106 -63.81 7.65 39.92
CA LEU A 106 -63.44 8.98 40.40
C LEU A 106 -64.51 10.00 40.00
N CYS A 107 -64.57 11.12 40.71
CA CYS A 107 -65.44 12.22 40.28
C CYS A 107 -65.15 12.65 38.83
N PRO A 108 -66.20 12.94 38.03
CA PRO A 108 -66.02 13.37 36.66
C PRO A 108 -65.31 14.73 36.60
N PRO A 109 -64.60 15.04 35.48
CA PRO A 109 -63.89 16.30 35.33
C PRO A 109 -64.79 17.51 35.63
N GLY A 110 -64.28 18.43 36.46
CA GLY A 110 -65.01 19.63 36.87
C GLY A 110 -65.88 19.44 38.12
N LYS A 111 -65.87 18.27 38.77
CA LYS A 111 -66.54 18.02 40.06
C LYS A 111 -65.61 17.41 41.12
N HIS A 112 -65.93 17.61 42.39
CA HIS A 112 -65.22 17.02 43.54
C HIS A 112 -66.15 16.86 44.76
N GLY A 113 -65.60 16.40 45.88
CA GLY A 113 -66.31 16.37 47.17
C GLY A 113 -67.19 15.13 47.36
N GLN A 114 -68.05 15.15 48.38
CA GLN A 114 -68.96 14.03 48.67
C GLN A 114 -69.94 13.83 47.51
N GLN A 115 -70.06 12.58 47.03
CA GLN A 115 -70.91 12.21 45.89
C GLN A 115 -70.69 13.05 44.61
N CYS A 116 -69.55 13.76 44.51
CA CYS A 116 -69.22 14.63 43.38
C CYS A 116 -70.24 15.75 43.12
N GLU A 117 -70.81 16.34 44.16
CA GLU A 117 -71.80 17.43 44.03
C GLU A 117 -71.15 18.81 43.90
N GLU A 118 -69.91 18.98 44.37
CA GLU A 118 -69.20 20.26 44.37
C GLU A 118 -68.56 20.51 43.00
N ARG A 119 -68.62 21.76 42.50
CA ARG A 119 -68.04 22.16 41.22
C ARG A 119 -66.61 22.66 41.43
N CYS A 120 -65.70 22.20 40.59
CA CYS A 120 -64.30 22.65 40.62
C CYS A 120 -64.17 24.14 40.26
N PRO A 121 -63.45 24.94 41.07
CA PRO A 121 -63.31 26.39 40.87
C PRO A 121 -62.18 26.78 39.90
N CYS A 122 -61.40 25.81 39.39
CA CYS A 122 -60.19 26.06 38.62
C CYS A 122 -60.46 26.74 37.28
N GLN A 123 -59.64 27.73 36.94
CA GLN A 123 -59.66 28.49 35.68
C GLN A 123 -58.45 28.14 34.80
N ASN A 124 -58.41 28.67 33.57
CA ASN A 124 -57.28 28.56 32.63
C ASN A 124 -56.77 27.12 32.37
N GLY A 125 -57.65 26.12 32.47
CA GLY A 125 -57.28 24.71 32.26
C GLY A 125 -56.63 24.03 33.48
N GLY A 126 -56.76 24.61 34.68
CA GLY A 126 -56.34 23.97 35.94
C GLY A 126 -57.08 22.67 36.22
N ILE A 127 -56.35 21.70 36.77
CA ILE A 127 -56.89 20.37 37.10
C ILE A 127 -57.24 20.37 38.59
N CYS A 128 -58.50 20.11 38.92
CA CYS A 128 -58.92 20.00 40.31
C CYS A 128 -58.66 18.61 40.89
N HIS A 129 -58.27 18.58 42.16
CA HIS A 129 -58.18 17.36 42.93
C HIS A 129 -59.57 16.79 43.22
N HIS A 130 -59.81 15.53 42.86
CA HIS A 130 -61.14 14.91 42.91
C HIS A 130 -61.76 14.87 44.31
N VAL A 131 -60.95 14.82 45.38
CA VAL A 131 -61.45 14.79 46.77
C VAL A 131 -61.69 16.20 47.33
N THR A 132 -60.70 17.08 47.19
CA THR A 132 -60.62 18.36 47.94
C THR A 132 -61.01 19.58 47.10
N GLY A 133 -61.00 19.46 45.77
CA GLY A 133 -61.25 20.58 44.85
C GLY A 133 -60.07 21.53 44.65
N GLU A 134 -58.91 21.25 45.26
CA GLU A 134 -57.70 22.07 45.11
C GLU A 134 -57.21 22.06 43.65
N CYS A 135 -56.82 23.23 43.14
CA CYS A 135 -56.42 23.41 41.76
C CYS A 135 -54.90 23.25 41.57
N SER A 136 -54.51 22.33 40.69
CA SER A 136 -53.16 22.27 40.14
C SER A 136 -53.09 23.16 38.89
N CYS A 137 -52.34 24.26 38.96
CA CYS A 137 -52.30 25.23 37.87
C CYS A 137 -51.33 24.83 36.74
N PRO A 138 -51.74 25.05 35.49
CA PRO A 138 -50.88 24.80 34.35
C PRO A 138 -49.75 25.83 34.28
N PRO A 139 -48.69 25.58 33.48
CA PRO A 139 -47.60 26.53 33.30
C PRO A 139 -48.08 27.93 32.89
N GLY A 140 -47.51 28.96 33.51
CA GLY A 140 -47.88 30.36 33.28
C GLY A 140 -48.95 30.91 34.23
N TRP A 141 -49.56 30.06 35.06
CA TRP A 141 -50.63 30.45 35.98
C TRP A 141 -50.36 29.99 37.42
N MET A 142 -50.85 30.78 38.38
CA MET A 142 -50.80 30.52 39.81
C MET A 142 -52.08 30.99 40.52
N GLY A 143 -52.08 30.82 41.85
CA GLY A 143 -53.20 31.15 42.72
C GLY A 143 -54.13 29.96 42.95
N THR A 144 -54.98 30.06 43.95
CA THR A 144 -55.86 28.95 44.41
C THR A 144 -56.86 28.46 43.37
N VAL A 145 -57.16 29.29 42.36
CA VAL A 145 -58.07 28.98 41.25
C VAL A 145 -57.41 29.13 39.88
N CYS A 146 -56.08 29.27 39.83
CA CYS A 146 -55.31 29.44 38.59
C CYS A 146 -55.72 30.66 37.74
N GLY A 147 -56.22 31.71 38.39
CA GLY A 147 -56.66 32.95 37.74
C GLY A 147 -55.58 34.02 37.59
N GLN A 148 -54.41 33.84 38.20
CA GLN A 148 -53.33 34.83 38.21
C GLN A 148 -52.18 34.39 37.29
N PRO A 149 -51.68 35.27 36.40
CA PRO A 149 -50.49 34.95 35.62
C PRO A 149 -49.24 34.90 36.52
N CYS A 150 -48.20 34.18 36.10
CA CYS A 150 -46.93 34.19 36.83
C CYS A 150 -46.34 35.59 36.96
N PRO A 151 -45.71 35.92 38.11
CA PRO A 151 -44.94 37.16 38.25
C PRO A 151 -43.73 37.15 37.32
N GLU A 152 -43.21 38.33 37.00
CA GLU A 152 -42.02 38.47 36.15
C GLU A 152 -40.85 37.63 36.70
N GLY A 153 -40.17 36.93 35.78
CA GLY A 153 -39.05 36.06 36.12
C GLY A 153 -39.44 34.68 36.66
N ARG A 154 -40.72 34.28 36.65
CA ARG A 154 -41.14 32.92 37.04
C ARG A 154 -41.96 32.21 35.97
N PHE A 155 -41.85 30.88 35.94
CA PHE A 155 -42.55 30.02 34.98
C PHE A 155 -42.85 28.63 35.56
N GLY A 156 -43.50 27.80 34.74
CA GLY A 156 -43.84 26.41 35.10
C GLY A 156 -45.13 26.30 35.92
N SER A 157 -45.49 25.08 36.33
CA SER A 157 -46.70 24.83 37.10
C SER A 157 -46.65 25.57 38.44
N ASN A 158 -47.76 26.25 38.77
CA ASN A 158 -47.85 27.12 39.93
C ASN A 158 -46.70 28.17 40.02
N CYS A 159 -46.06 28.52 38.90
CA CYS A 159 -44.93 29.47 38.85
C CYS A 159 -43.76 29.11 39.78
N SER A 160 -43.54 27.81 39.97
CA SER A 160 -42.56 27.27 40.90
C SER A 160 -41.10 27.43 40.45
N GLN A 161 -40.87 27.70 39.16
CA GLN A 161 -39.53 27.81 38.57
C GLN A 161 -39.16 29.28 38.32
N GLU A 162 -37.87 29.59 38.41
CA GLU A 162 -37.32 30.93 38.19
C GLU A 162 -36.55 30.98 36.87
N CYS A 163 -36.75 32.04 36.10
CA CYS A 163 -36.05 32.29 34.85
C CYS A 163 -34.73 33.00 35.11
N GLN A 164 -33.66 32.54 34.44
CA GLN A 164 -32.32 33.13 34.55
C GLN A 164 -31.94 33.88 33.27
N CYS A 165 -32.77 34.82 32.83
CA CYS A 165 -32.48 35.60 31.63
C CYS A 165 -31.46 36.70 31.93
N HIS A 166 -30.45 36.85 31.07
CA HIS A 166 -29.39 37.86 31.18
C HIS A 166 -29.62 39.03 30.22
N ASN A 167 -28.82 40.10 30.37
CA ASN A 167 -28.76 41.24 29.45
C ASN A 167 -30.11 41.90 29.13
N GLY A 168 -30.99 41.96 30.13
CA GLY A 168 -32.33 42.54 29.97
C GLY A 168 -33.27 41.70 29.10
N GLY A 169 -33.03 40.39 28.98
CA GLY A 169 -33.95 39.45 28.34
C GLY A 169 -35.23 39.23 29.16
N THR A 170 -36.37 39.07 28.49
CA THR A 170 -37.68 38.91 29.11
C THR A 170 -38.10 37.44 29.13
N CYS A 171 -38.54 36.93 30.27
CA CYS A 171 -38.99 35.53 30.37
C CYS A 171 -40.43 35.33 29.91
N VAL A 172 -40.67 34.30 29.10
CA VAL A 172 -42.00 33.80 28.77
C VAL A 172 -42.52 32.94 29.93
N SER A 173 -43.55 33.39 30.63
CA SER A 173 -44.09 32.74 31.83
C SER A 173 -44.66 31.33 31.62
N SER A 174 -45.09 30.99 30.39
CA SER A 174 -45.65 29.67 30.07
C SER A 174 -44.57 28.61 29.81
N THR A 175 -43.42 28.98 29.24
CA THR A 175 -42.38 28.03 28.81
C THR A 175 -41.06 28.18 29.56
N GLY A 176 -40.79 29.34 30.15
CA GLY A 176 -39.49 29.69 30.75
C GLY A 176 -38.44 30.16 29.76
N GLN A 177 -38.78 30.28 28.48
CA GLN A 177 -37.84 30.73 27.45
C GLN A 177 -37.52 32.22 27.61
N CYS A 178 -36.25 32.58 27.44
CA CYS A 178 -35.80 33.97 27.45
C CYS A 178 -35.90 34.58 26.05
N LEU A 179 -36.61 35.71 25.94
CA LEU A 179 -36.64 36.56 24.75
C LEU A 179 -35.54 37.60 24.88
N CYS A 180 -34.59 37.58 23.96
CA CYS A 180 -33.38 38.39 24.07
C CYS A 180 -33.58 39.82 23.59
N SER A 181 -33.01 40.76 24.35
CA SER A 181 -32.91 42.16 23.92
C SER A 181 -32.00 42.28 22.68
N PRO A 182 -32.14 43.34 21.87
CA PRO A 182 -31.30 43.56 20.70
C PRO A 182 -29.81 43.47 21.02
N GLY A 183 -29.06 42.76 20.20
CA GLY A 183 -27.61 42.58 20.34
C GLY A 183 -27.17 41.41 21.20
N TYR A 184 -28.11 40.60 21.70
CA TYR A 184 -27.83 39.41 22.49
C TYR A 184 -28.55 38.17 21.94
N THR A 185 -27.97 36.99 22.20
CA THR A 185 -28.49 35.70 21.77
C THR A 185 -28.15 34.60 22.79
N GLY A 186 -28.53 33.37 22.47
CA GLY A 186 -28.40 32.20 23.34
C GLY A 186 -29.65 31.95 24.20
N GLU A 187 -29.74 30.74 24.75
CA GLU A 187 -30.92 30.25 25.49
C GLU A 187 -31.33 31.14 26.68
N ARG A 188 -30.37 31.84 27.28
CA ARG A 188 -30.58 32.77 28.40
C ARG A 188 -30.14 34.18 28.08
N CYS A 189 -29.94 34.51 26.80
CA CYS A 189 -29.48 35.83 26.35
C CYS A 189 -28.12 36.25 26.91
N GLN A 190 -27.25 35.27 27.18
CA GLN A 190 -25.94 35.50 27.79
C GLN A 190 -24.87 35.92 26.78
N ASP A 191 -25.07 35.61 25.50
CA ASP A 191 -24.06 35.82 24.46
C ASP A 191 -24.36 37.11 23.70
N GLU A 192 -23.32 37.88 23.36
CA GLU A 192 -23.45 38.98 22.40
C GLU A 192 -23.67 38.45 20.98
N CYS A 193 -24.23 39.27 20.09
CA CYS A 193 -24.37 38.86 18.70
C CYS A 193 -23.01 38.51 18.08
N PRO A 194 -22.95 37.45 17.24
CA PRO A 194 -21.72 37.05 16.58
C PRO A 194 -21.20 38.18 15.66
N VAL A 195 -19.89 38.23 15.48
CA VAL A 195 -19.22 39.25 14.65
C VAL A 195 -19.91 39.39 13.29
N GLY A 196 -20.26 40.62 12.94
CA GLY A 196 -20.97 40.94 11.69
C GLY A 196 -22.49 40.83 11.77
N LYS A 197 -23.09 40.61 12.94
CA LYS A 197 -24.55 40.62 13.13
C LYS A 197 -24.99 41.53 14.26
N PHE A 198 -26.24 42.01 14.20
CA PHE A 198 -26.83 42.89 15.20
C PHE A 198 -28.36 42.79 15.28
N GLY A 199 -28.94 43.50 16.26
CA GLY A 199 -30.39 43.63 16.42
C GLY A 199 -31.04 42.48 17.21
N VAL A 200 -32.37 42.42 17.20
CA VAL A 200 -33.13 41.34 17.88
C VAL A 200 -32.84 40.00 17.21
N ASP A 201 -32.56 38.98 18.02
CA ASP A 201 -32.15 37.63 17.61
C ASP A 201 -30.94 37.60 16.66
N CYS A 202 -30.14 38.66 16.62
CA CYS A 202 -29.02 38.83 15.69
C CYS A 202 -29.44 38.60 14.22
N SER A 203 -30.65 39.02 13.87
CA SER A 203 -31.24 38.78 12.55
C SER A 203 -30.69 39.72 11.47
N GLN A 204 -30.08 40.84 11.84
CA GLN A 204 -29.53 41.82 10.91
C GLN A 204 -28.02 41.60 10.72
N THR A 205 -27.54 41.88 9.51
CA THR A 205 -26.13 41.74 9.13
C THR A 205 -25.48 43.13 9.04
N CYS A 206 -24.33 43.30 9.68
CA CYS A 206 -23.54 44.52 9.61
C CYS A 206 -22.99 44.74 8.21
N ARG A 207 -22.95 46.00 7.77
CA ARG A 207 -22.48 46.40 6.43
C ARG A 207 -21.20 47.24 6.45
N CYS A 208 -20.45 47.18 7.56
CA CYS A 208 -19.22 47.93 7.74
C CYS A 208 -18.11 47.45 6.79
N GLU A 209 -17.36 48.38 6.22
CA GLU A 209 -16.25 48.13 5.28
C GLU A 209 -14.90 48.48 5.92
N ASN A 210 -13.80 48.18 5.21
CA ASN A 210 -12.44 48.58 5.58
C ASN A 210 -12.01 48.21 7.01
N GLY A 211 -12.40 47.02 7.49
CA GLY A 211 -11.99 46.52 8.81
C GLY A 211 -12.73 47.16 10.00
N ALA A 212 -13.76 47.97 9.76
CA ALA A 212 -14.52 48.62 10.81
C ALA A 212 -15.28 47.63 11.70
N GLU A 213 -15.32 47.93 13.00
CA GLU A 213 -16.01 47.13 14.01
C GLU A 213 -17.50 47.51 14.07
N CYS A 214 -18.38 46.53 14.22
CA CYS A 214 -19.82 46.75 14.25
C CYS A 214 -20.36 46.64 15.68
N TYR A 215 -21.14 47.61 16.14
CA TYR A 215 -21.83 47.52 17.42
C TYR A 215 -22.96 46.49 17.35
N HIS A 216 -22.85 45.43 18.15
CA HIS A 216 -23.79 44.31 18.20
C HIS A 216 -25.25 44.72 18.48
N VAL A 217 -25.51 45.84 19.15
CA VAL A 217 -26.88 46.32 19.46
C VAL A 217 -27.51 47.05 18.27
N SER A 218 -26.83 48.06 17.71
CA SER A 218 -27.39 49.01 16.75
C SER A 218 -26.97 48.76 15.30
N GLY A 219 -25.90 48.01 15.08
CA GLY A 219 -25.32 47.79 13.74
C GLY A 219 -24.45 48.96 13.26
N ALA A 220 -24.25 49.99 14.07
CA ALA A 220 -23.42 51.13 13.71
C ALA A 220 -21.94 50.72 13.58
N CYS A 221 -21.24 51.35 12.64
CA CYS A 221 -19.85 51.04 12.34
C CYS A 221 -18.90 52.00 13.07
N LEU A 222 -17.97 51.44 13.84
CA LEU A 222 -16.83 52.14 14.38
C LEU A 222 -15.69 52.08 13.36
N CYS A 223 -15.48 53.19 12.65
CA CYS A 223 -14.49 53.25 11.59
C CYS A 223 -13.05 53.17 12.11
N GLU A 224 -12.22 52.37 11.44
CA GLU A 224 -10.78 52.42 11.66
C GLU A 224 -10.22 53.80 11.30
N PRO A 225 -9.13 54.24 11.97
CA PRO A 225 -8.52 55.53 11.71
C PRO A 225 -8.13 55.69 10.23
N GLY A 226 -8.75 56.65 9.53
CA GLY A 226 -8.49 56.92 8.11
C GLY A 226 -9.63 56.58 7.17
N TYR A 227 -10.74 56.08 7.72
CA TYR A 227 -11.99 55.87 7.02
C TYR A 227 -13.12 56.64 7.71
N THR A 228 -14.14 56.98 6.94
CA THR A 228 -15.35 57.69 7.38
C THR A 228 -16.55 57.25 6.53
N GLY A 229 -17.73 57.81 6.79
CA GLY A 229 -18.99 57.37 6.20
C GLY A 229 -19.82 56.54 7.19
N GLU A 230 -21.06 56.21 6.80
CA GLU A 230 -21.97 55.42 7.64
C GLU A 230 -21.49 53.97 7.78
N HIS A 231 -20.84 53.45 6.74
CA HIS A 231 -20.31 52.11 6.66
C HIS A 231 -18.78 52.09 6.59
N CYS A 232 -18.12 53.23 6.85
CA CYS A 232 -16.67 53.38 6.76
C CYS A 232 -16.11 53.14 5.35
N GLU A 233 -16.92 53.41 4.33
CA GLU A 233 -16.62 53.23 2.91
C GLU A 233 -15.75 54.36 2.34
N VAL A 234 -15.76 55.54 2.98
CA VAL A 234 -15.07 56.73 2.48
C VAL A 234 -13.65 56.77 3.03
N ARG A 235 -12.66 56.62 2.15
CA ARG A 235 -11.24 56.80 2.48
C ARG A 235 -10.92 58.27 2.70
N LEU A 236 -10.23 58.59 3.80
CA LEU A 236 -9.92 59.98 4.17
C LEU A 236 -8.87 60.62 3.24
N CYS A 237 -7.90 59.83 2.77
CA CYS A 237 -6.86 60.29 1.85
C CYS A 237 -7.03 59.70 0.44
N PRO A 238 -6.66 60.43 -0.63
CA PRO A 238 -6.57 59.91 -1.99
C PRO A 238 -5.52 58.78 -2.12
N GLU A 239 -5.63 57.97 -3.18
CA GLU A 239 -4.67 56.88 -3.43
C GLU A 239 -3.23 57.39 -3.56
N GLY A 240 -2.28 56.61 -3.05
CA GLY A 240 -0.85 56.93 -3.07
C GLY A 240 -0.37 57.91 -2.00
N VAL A 241 -1.26 58.47 -1.18
CA VAL A 241 -0.89 59.32 -0.03
C VAL A 241 -1.55 58.86 1.27
N TYR A 242 -0.92 59.22 2.40
CA TYR A 242 -1.38 58.86 3.73
C TYR A 242 -1.07 59.94 4.79
N GLY A 243 -1.64 59.76 5.97
CA GLY A 243 -1.41 60.57 7.17
C GLY A 243 -2.57 61.53 7.47
N PHE A 244 -2.57 62.13 8.65
CA PHE A 244 -3.66 63.02 9.09
C PHE A 244 -3.93 64.21 8.16
N ARG A 245 -2.91 64.63 7.37
CA ARG A 245 -3.02 65.71 6.37
C ARG A 245 -2.88 65.23 4.93
N CYS A 246 -2.78 63.93 4.69
CA CYS A 246 -2.55 63.32 3.37
C CYS A 246 -1.34 63.92 2.62
N ASP A 247 -0.29 64.28 3.35
CA ASP A 247 0.91 64.98 2.85
C ASP A 247 2.09 64.04 2.61
N LYS A 248 1.99 62.78 3.02
CA LYS A 248 3.05 61.77 2.85
C LYS A 248 2.70 60.81 1.72
N GLY A 249 3.62 60.60 0.79
CA GLY A 249 3.48 59.57 -0.25
C GLY A 249 3.65 58.17 0.32
N CYS A 250 2.91 57.19 -0.19
CA CYS A 250 2.97 55.82 0.29
C CYS A 250 4.36 55.20 0.02
N PRO A 251 4.98 54.57 1.04
CA PRO A 251 6.35 54.07 0.95
C PRO A 251 6.49 52.73 0.20
N CYS A 252 5.42 52.25 -0.40
CA CYS A 252 5.28 50.90 -0.94
C CYS A 252 5.85 50.78 -2.37
N GLN A 253 6.30 49.59 -2.76
CA GLN A 253 6.68 49.30 -4.14
C GLN A 253 5.44 49.26 -5.03
N ALA A 254 5.28 50.26 -5.92
CA ALA A 254 4.05 50.47 -6.69
C ALA A 254 3.57 49.25 -7.49
N ASP A 255 4.48 48.52 -8.14
CA ASP A 255 4.12 47.38 -9.01
C ASP A 255 3.62 46.15 -8.24
N ASN A 256 3.96 46.06 -6.95
CA ASN A 256 3.71 44.89 -6.10
C ASN A 256 2.72 45.20 -4.96
N THR A 257 2.20 46.42 -4.91
CA THR A 257 1.32 46.90 -3.85
C THR A 257 -0.07 47.10 -4.41
N TYR A 258 -1.06 46.49 -3.77
CA TYR A 258 -2.47 46.70 -4.09
C TYR A 258 -2.93 48.09 -3.63
N SER A 259 -2.69 48.43 -2.37
CA SER A 259 -3.00 49.74 -1.80
C SER A 259 -2.18 50.01 -0.55
N CYS A 260 -2.22 51.24 -0.04
CA CYS A 260 -1.66 51.61 1.25
C CYS A 260 -2.75 52.11 2.20
N HIS A 261 -2.60 51.90 3.49
CA HIS A 261 -3.55 52.36 4.50
C HIS A 261 -3.51 53.91 4.61
N PRO A 262 -4.65 54.61 4.59
CA PRO A 262 -4.73 56.07 4.46
C PRO A 262 -4.16 56.87 5.64
N MET A 263 -4.02 56.28 6.84
CA MET A 263 -3.48 57.00 8.00
C MET A 263 -2.10 56.53 8.43
N SER A 264 -1.86 55.22 8.44
CA SER A 264 -0.57 54.63 8.83
C SER A 264 0.43 54.54 7.68
N GLY A 265 -0.04 54.47 6.43
CA GLY A 265 0.80 54.24 5.25
C GLY A 265 1.26 52.78 5.09
N GLU A 266 0.70 51.86 5.87
CA GLU A 266 0.99 50.41 5.77
C GLU A 266 0.58 49.85 4.40
N CYS A 267 1.40 48.96 3.83
CA CYS A 267 1.22 48.48 2.46
C CYS A 267 0.48 47.14 2.43
N THR A 268 -0.58 47.05 1.63
CA THR A 268 -1.24 45.80 1.28
C THR A 268 -0.65 45.26 -0.01
N CYS A 269 0.09 44.15 0.07
CA CYS A 269 0.82 43.59 -1.06
C CYS A 269 -0.06 42.74 -1.98
N HIS A 270 0.25 42.75 -3.28
CA HIS A 270 -0.33 41.80 -4.22
C HIS A 270 -0.01 40.34 -3.84
N PRO A 271 -0.85 39.36 -4.21
CA PRO A 271 -0.58 37.96 -3.94
C PRO A 271 0.79 37.52 -4.48
N GLY A 272 1.55 36.78 -3.66
CA GLY A 272 2.92 36.38 -3.98
C GLY A 272 4.02 37.31 -3.46
N TRP A 273 3.63 38.48 -2.93
CA TRP A 273 4.53 39.48 -2.36
C TRP A 273 4.26 39.70 -0.86
N SER A 274 5.33 40.05 -0.14
CA SER A 274 5.36 40.29 1.29
C SER A 274 6.42 41.35 1.65
N GLY A 275 6.61 41.56 2.96
CA GLY A 275 7.45 42.60 3.50
C GLY A 275 6.68 43.91 3.73
N LEU A 276 7.23 44.77 4.56
CA LEU A 276 6.60 46.04 4.97
C LEU A 276 6.32 47.00 3.79
N TYR A 277 7.10 46.86 2.71
CA TYR A 277 7.02 47.71 1.51
C TYR A 277 6.70 46.92 0.24
N CYS A 278 6.28 45.65 0.36
CA CYS A 278 5.98 44.76 -0.77
C CYS A 278 7.16 44.53 -1.74
N ASN A 279 8.37 44.46 -1.20
CA ASN A 279 9.62 44.27 -1.94
C ASN A 279 10.16 42.83 -1.86
N GLU A 280 9.54 41.95 -1.08
CA GLU A 280 9.97 40.57 -0.88
C GLU A 280 8.95 39.60 -1.47
N THR A 281 9.39 38.48 -2.04
CA THR A 281 8.50 37.39 -2.48
C THR A 281 8.12 36.51 -1.29
N CYS A 282 7.02 35.74 -1.42
CA CYS A 282 6.65 34.79 -0.36
C CYS A 282 7.79 33.83 0.00
N ALA A 283 7.99 33.62 1.29
CA ALA A 283 8.85 32.57 1.79
C ALA A 283 8.40 31.19 1.28
N PRO A 284 9.32 30.23 1.05
CA PRO A 284 8.97 28.90 0.58
C PRO A 284 7.89 28.24 1.45
N GLY A 285 6.84 27.73 0.81
CA GLY A 285 5.70 27.11 1.48
C GLY A 285 4.56 28.07 1.87
N PHE A 286 4.67 29.35 1.55
CA PHE A 286 3.62 30.35 1.75
C PHE A 286 3.15 30.95 0.42
N PHE A 287 1.88 31.35 0.36
CA PHE A 287 1.28 31.92 -0.84
C PHE A 287 0.12 32.87 -0.54
N GLY A 288 -0.38 33.53 -1.60
CA GLY A 288 -1.57 34.37 -1.55
C GLY A 288 -1.28 35.80 -1.06
N GLU A 289 -2.35 36.50 -0.67
CA GLU A 289 -2.27 37.88 -0.18
C GLU A 289 -1.41 37.97 1.09
N ALA A 290 -0.42 38.85 1.08
CA ALA A 290 0.58 39.02 2.14
C ALA A 290 1.23 37.69 2.61
N CYS A 291 1.22 36.65 1.77
CA CYS A 291 1.77 35.33 2.06
C CYS A 291 1.23 34.67 3.34
N ARG A 292 -0.03 34.95 3.72
CA ARG A 292 -0.64 34.40 4.95
C ARG A 292 -1.10 32.95 4.81
N GLN A 293 -1.19 32.42 3.60
CA GLN A 293 -1.69 31.06 3.35
C GLN A 293 -0.53 30.08 3.26
N VAL A 294 -0.71 28.89 3.84
CA VAL A 294 0.32 27.83 3.89
C VAL A 294 0.03 26.78 2.82
N CYS A 295 1.04 26.48 1.99
CA CYS A 295 0.97 25.43 0.99
C CYS A 295 1.01 24.04 1.64
N ARG A 296 0.17 23.12 1.16
CA ARG A 296 0.12 21.73 1.68
C ARG A 296 0.80 20.74 0.75
N CYS A 297 1.91 21.13 0.14
CA CYS A 297 2.66 20.31 -0.81
C CYS A 297 3.48 19.24 -0.08
N GLN A 298 3.54 18.04 -0.64
CA GLN A 298 4.30 16.90 -0.11
C GLN A 298 5.42 16.48 -1.06
N ASN A 299 6.29 15.56 -0.61
CA ASN A 299 7.35 14.95 -1.42
C ASN A 299 8.32 15.95 -2.06
N GLY A 300 8.62 17.06 -1.38
CA GLY A 300 9.54 18.07 -1.86
C GLY A 300 9.03 18.85 -3.08
N ALA A 301 7.71 18.91 -3.26
CA ALA A 301 7.09 19.72 -4.30
C ALA A 301 7.18 21.22 -3.98
N ASP A 302 7.48 22.02 -4.99
CA ASP A 302 7.55 23.47 -4.89
C ASP A 302 6.15 24.09 -4.88
N CYS A 303 6.00 25.21 -4.19
CA CYS A 303 4.72 25.92 -4.13
C CYS A 303 4.73 27.19 -4.98
N HIS A 304 3.68 27.38 -5.77
CA HIS A 304 3.48 28.63 -6.50
C HIS A 304 3.05 29.76 -5.54
N SER A 305 3.87 30.81 -5.40
CA SER A 305 3.69 31.89 -4.41
C SER A 305 2.38 32.69 -4.57
N VAL A 306 1.81 32.76 -5.78
CA VAL A 306 0.55 33.47 -6.03
C VAL A 306 -0.69 32.59 -5.73
N THR A 307 -0.74 31.38 -6.31
CA THR A 307 -1.96 30.54 -6.34
C THR A 307 -1.96 29.43 -5.30
N GLY A 308 -0.81 29.08 -4.72
CA GLY A 308 -0.66 27.96 -3.78
C GLY A 308 -0.65 26.59 -4.43
N MET A 309 -0.66 26.51 -5.76
CA MET A 309 -0.62 25.26 -6.48
C MET A 309 0.75 24.57 -6.31
N CYS A 310 0.74 23.28 -6.03
CA CYS A 310 1.94 22.48 -5.89
C CYS A 310 2.47 22.06 -7.26
N ILE A 311 3.74 22.37 -7.52
CA ILE A 311 4.48 21.90 -8.68
C ILE A 311 5.19 20.61 -8.25
N CYS A 312 4.64 19.48 -8.67
CA CYS A 312 5.12 18.17 -8.23
C CYS A 312 6.50 17.84 -8.78
N ALA A 313 7.35 17.31 -7.89
CA ALA A 313 8.59 16.66 -8.29
C ALA A 313 8.28 15.47 -9.23
N PRO A 314 9.18 15.12 -10.18
CA PRO A 314 8.97 13.99 -11.08
C PRO A 314 8.70 12.69 -10.31
N GLY A 315 7.73 11.90 -10.79
CA GLY A 315 7.29 10.67 -10.11
C GLY A 315 6.08 10.84 -9.19
N PHE A 316 5.59 12.06 -9.02
CA PHE A 316 4.40 12.36 -8.22
C PHE A 316 3.37 13.19 -9.00
N LYS A 317 2.10 13.07 -8.63
CA LYS A 317 0.98 13.83 -9.17
C LYS A 317 -0.08 14.16 -8.11
N GLY A 318 -1.05 14.97 -8.50
CA GLY A 318 -2.20 15.35 -7.69
C GLY A 318 -2.04 16.72 -7.04
N PRO A 319 -3.09 17.25 -6.39
CA PRO A 319 -3.15 18.65 -5.93
C PRO A 319 -2.11 18.98 -4.85
N ASN A 320 -1.66 17.98 -4.10
CA ASN A 320 -0.66 18.10 -3.04
C ASN A 320 0.61 17.26 -3.30
N CYS A 321 0.74 16.68 -4.49
CA CYS A 321 1.89 15.84 -4.88
C CYS A 321 2.13 14.62 -3.96
N SER A 322 1.08 14.11 -3.32
CA SER A 322 1.16 12.94 -2.44
C SER A 322 1.10 11.60 -3.20
N THR A 323 0.55 11.60 -4.41
CA THR A 323 0.29 10.37 -5.17
C THR A 323 1.47 10.05 -6.08
N LEU A 324 2.02 8.84 -5.97
CA LEU A 324 3.03 8.32 -6.90
C LEU A 324 2.45 8.13 -8.31
N CYS A 325 3.31 8.18 -9.33
CA CYS A 325 2.87 7.91 -10.70
C CYS A 325 2.33 6.48 -10.86
N PRO A 326 1.21 6.32 -11.57
CA PRO A 326 0.68 5.01 -11.86
C PRO A 326 1.64 4.21 -12.76
N PRO A 327 1.61 2.87 -12.69
CA PRO A 327 2.44 2.02 -13.53
C PRO A 327 2.32 2.38 -15.01
N GLY A 328 3.45 2.49 -15.69
CA GLY A 328 3.50 2.85 -17.11
C GLY A 328 3.54 4.35 -17.41
N THR A 329 3.60 5.22 -16.40
CA THR A 329 3.77 6.68 -16.57
C THR A 329 4.92 7.22 -15.75
N HIS A 330 5.52 8.32 -16.19
CA HIS A 330 6.64 8.97 -15.52
C HIS A 330 6.69 10.48 -15.72
N GLY A 331 7.63 11.14 -15.03
CA GLY A 331 7.91 12.57 -15.17
C GLY A 331 7.05 13.45 -14.26
N VAL A 332 7.08 14.76 -14.52
CA VAL A 332 6.26 15.74 -13.77
C VAL A 332 4.78 15.51 -14.06
N ASN A 333 3.97 15.43 -13.00
CA ASN A 333 2.54 15.10 -13.08
C ASN A 333 2.24 13.79 -13.83
N CYS A 334 3.22 12.90 -14.01
CA CYS A 334 3.08 11.63 -14.74
C CYS A 334 2.60 11.80 -16.19
N SER A 335 3.03 12.89 -16.83
CA SER A 335 2.54 13.29 -18.15
C SER A 335 3.14 12.45 -19.29
N SER A 336 4.21 11.70 -19.03
CA SER A 336 4.93 10.91 -20.03
C SER A 336 4.63 9.42 -19.88
N LEU A 337 4.48 8.72 -21.00
CA LEU A 337 4.23 7.27 -21.03
C LEU A 337 5.54 6.48 -21.10
N CYS A 338 5.65 5.41 -20.34
CA CYS A 338 6.81 4.52 -20.35
C CYS A 338 6.87 3.68 -21.64
N GLY A 339 8.05 3.64 -22.27
CA GLY A 339 8.31 2.90 -23.50
C GLY A 339 8.81 1.45 -23.32
N CYS A 340 8.91 0.96 -22.08
CA CYS A 340 9.55 -0.33 -21.77
C CYS A 340 8.80 -1.52 -22.40
N LYS A 341 9.55 -2.45 -23.00
CA LYS A 341 9.08 -3.71 -23.59
C LYS A 341 9.41 -4.90 -22.70
N ASN A 342 8.89 -6.08 -23.06
CA ASN A 342 9.15 -7.36 -22.39
C ASN A 342 8.88 -7.34 -20.87
N ASP A 343 7.78 -6.68 -20.46
CA ASP A 343 7.35 -6.52 -19.07
C ASP A 343 8.44 -5.94 -18.15
N ALA A 344 9.32 -5.10 -18.69
CA ALA A 344 10.33 -4.39 -17.92
C ALA A 344 9.68 -3.32 -17.02
N THR A 345 10.26 -3.10 -15.84
CA THR A 345 9.75 -2.14 -14.86
C THR A 345 10.26 -0.75 -15.18
N CYS A 346 9.34 0.20 -15.32
CA CYS A 346 9.67 1.60 -15.60
C CYS A 346 9.82 2.42 -14.32
N SER A 347 10.85 3.25 -14.26
CA SER A 347 11.03 4.25 -13.20
C SER A 347 9.96 5.35 -13.32
N PRO A 348 9.21 5.65 -12.25
CA PRO A 348 8.18 6.70 -12.28
C PRO A 348 8.78 8.10 -12.37
N VAL A 349 10.07 8.28 -12.08
CA VAL A 349 10.72 9.60 -12.05
C VAL A 349 11.11 10.05 -13.45
N ASP A 350 11.87 9.21 -14.15
CA ASP A 350 12.56 9.56 -15.41
C ASP A 350 12.19 8.66 -16.59
N GLY A 351 11.41 7.60 -16.37
CA GLY A 351 10.98 6.69 -17.43
C GLY A 351 11.99 5.61 -17.79
N SER A 352 13.11 5.50 -17.06
CA SER A 352 14.14 4.50 -17.32
C SER A 352 13.62 3.07 -17.11
N CYS A 353 14.01 2.15 -18.00
CA CYS A 353 13.54 0.77 -17.98
C CYS A 353 14.54 -0.15 -17.27
N SER A 354 14.07 -0.86 -16.25
CA SER A 354 14.80 -1.95 -15.60
C SER A 354 14.46 -3.28 -16.28
N CYS A 355 15.38 -3.73 -17.14
CA CYS A 355 15.17 -4.92 -17.95
C CYS A 355 15.18 -6.22 -17.13
N LYS A 356 14.33 -7.17 -17.50
CA LYS A 356 14.37 -8.54 -16.99
C LYS A 356 15.57 -9.31 -17.58
N ALA A 357 15.93 -10.42 -16.97
CA ALA A 357 17.03 -11.25 -17.44
C ALA A 357 16.81 -11.72 -18.90
N GLY A 358 17.89 -11.75 -19.69
CA GLY A 358 17.84 -12.07 -21.12
C GLY A 358 17.59 -10.87 -22.05
N TRP A 359 17.33 -9.68 -21.49
CA TRP A 359 17.05 -8.45 -22.24
C TRP A 359 17.93 -7.29 -21.79
N HIS A 360 18.29 -6.41 -22.73
CA HIS A 360 19.00 -5.16 -22.49
C HIS A 360 18.59 -4.07 -23.50
N GLY A 361 19.22 -2.91 -23.40
CA GLY A 361 18.88 -1.71 -24.15
C GLY A 361 18.01 -0.74 -23.34
N VAL A 362 17.74 0.44 -23.91
CA VAL A 362 17.02 1.53 -23.22
C VAL A 362 15.54 1.22 -22.97
N ASP A 363 14.94 0.39 -23.82
CA ASP A 363 13.54 -0.03 -23.77
C ASP A 363 13.38 -1.54 -23.52
N CYS A 364 14.49 -2.25 -23.28
CA CYS A 364 14.53 -3.70 -23.09
C CYS A 364 14.04 -4.53 -24.28
N SER A 365 14.11 -3.99 -25.51
CA SER A 365 13.73 -4.70 -26.74
C SER A 365 14.81 -5.62 -27.30
N ILE A 366 16.06 -5.51 -26.82
CA ILE A 366 17.20 -6.22 -27.39
C ILE A 366 17.52 -7.45 -26.53
N ASN A 367 17.64 -8.62 -27.16
CA ASN A 367 18.11 -9.85 -26.48
C ASN A 367 19.59 -9.75 -26.11
N CYS A 368 20.01 -10.45 -25.04
CA CYS A 368 21.42 -10.48 -24.68
C CYS A 368 22.31 -10.98 -25.83
N PRO A 369 23.45 -10.32 -26.08
CA PRO A 369 24.40 -10.79 -27.07
C PRO A 369 24.97 -12.16 -26.68
N SER A 370 25.29 -12.96 -27.70
CA SER A 370 25.84 -14.30 -27.52
C SER A 370 27.03 -14.29 -26.54
N GLY A 371 26.97 -15.19 -25.55
CA GLY A 371 28.00 -15.28 -24.50
C GLY A 371 27.74 -14.39 -23.27
N THR A 372 26.60 -13.70 -23.18
CA THR A 372 26.17 -12.97 -21.98
C THR A 372 24.75 -13.34 -21.57
N TRP A 373 24.44 -13.22 -20.28
CA TRP A 373 23.15 -13.60 -19.71
C TRP A 373 22.79 -12.80 -18.46
N GLY A 374 21.56 -12.99 -17.96
CA GLY A 374 21.08 -12.38 -16.72
C GLY A 374 20.55 -10.95 -16.88
N LEU A 375 20.32 -10.26 -15.76
CA LEU A 375 19.73 -8.91 -15.74
C LEU A 375 20.65 -7.88 -16.41
N GLY A 376 20.17 -7.25 -17.49
CA GLY A 376 20.96 -6.32 -18.29
C GLY A 376 22.19 -6.95 -18.96
N CYS A 377 22.23 -8.28 -19.11
CA CYS A 377 23.33 -9.03 -19.74
C CYS A 377 24.70 -8.84 -19.06
N ASN A 378 24.70 -8.55 -17.75
CA ASN A 378 25.93 -8.24 -17.02
C ASN A 378 26.72 -9.50 -16.57
N ARG A 379 26.27 -10.71 -16.94
CA ARG A 379 26.98 -11.95 -16.64
C ARG A 379 27.52 -12.58 -17.91
N THR A 380 28.73 -13.10 -17.84
CA THR A 380 29.39 -13.79 -18.96
C THR A 380 29.11 -15.29 -18.89
N CYS A 381 28.82 -15.89 -20.05
CA CYS A 381 28.70 -17.33 -20.20
C CYS A 381 30.09 -17.98 -20.26
N HIS A 382 30.21 -19.18 -19.69
CA HIS A 382 31.47 -19.93 -19.64
C HIS A 382 31.35 -21.28 -20.38
N CYS A 383 30.61 -21.30 -21.48
CA CYS A 383 30.46 -22.47 -22.34
C CYS A 383 31.72 -22.65 -23.20
N ALA A 384 32.35 -23.80 -23.12
CA ALA A 384 33.51 -24.13 -23.93
C ALA A 384 33.11 -24.85 -25.24
N ASN A 385 34.08 -25.01 -26.14
CA ASN A 385 33.99 -25.90 -27.31
C ASN A 385 32.77 -25.66 -28.23
N GLY A 386 32.40 -24.39 -28.42
CA GLY A 386 31.29 -24.01 -29.29
C GLY A 386 29.90 -24.26 -28.72
N GLY A 387 29.77 -24.47 -27.39
CA GLY A 387 28.47 -24.56 -26.73
C GLY A 387 27.71 -23.23 -26.74
N ALA A 388 26.40 -23.28 -27.05
CA ALA A 388 25.53 -22.11 -27.05
C ALA A 388 24.96 -21.85 -25.66
N CYS A 389 24.88 -20.59 -25.26
CA CYS A 389 24.47 -20.18 -23.93
C CYS A 389 23.05 -19.61 -23.94
N ASP A 390 22.22 -20.01 -22.97
CA ASP A 390 20.91 -19.42 -22.74
C ASP A 390 21.03 -18.01 -22.15
N ALA A 391 20.38 -17.04 -22.79
CA ALA A 391 20.45 -15.63 -22.43
C ALA A 391 19.76 -15.31 -21.08
N LEU A 392 18.81 -16.13 -20.64
CA LEU A 392 18.03 -15.92 -19.42
C LEU A 392 18.79 -16.42 -18.18
N ASN A 393 19.27 -17.67 -18.22
CA ASN A 393 19.82 -18.36 -17.05
C ASN A 393 21.31 -18.74 -17.16
N GLY A 394 21.93 -18.55 -18.33
CA GLY A 394 23.36 -18.82 -18.54
C GLY A 394 23.72 -20.29 -18.74
N GLU A 395 22.73 -21.17 -18.94
CA GLU A 395 22.92 -22.60 -19.16
C GLU A 395 23.56 -22.89 -20.52
N CYS A 396 24.48 -23.85 -20.56
CA CYS A 396 25.19 -24.21 -21.78
C CYS A 396 24.55 -25.42 -22.46
N THR A 397 24.27 -25.28 -23.75
CA THR A 397 23.91 -26.37 -24.65
C THR A 397 25.14 -26.76 -25.47
N CYS A 398 25.59 -27.99 -25.31
CA CYS A 398 26.88 -28.42 -25.87
C CYS A 398 26.79 -28.80 -27.34
N ALA A 399 27.80 -28.42 -28.12
CA ALA A 399 27.94 -28.88 -29.50
C ALA A 399 28.14 -30.41 -29.56
N PRO A 400 27.79 -31.08 -30.68
CA PRO A 400 27.91 -32.53 -30.78
C PRO A 400 29.33 -33.03 -30.47
N GLY A 401 29.45 -34.11 -29.70
CA GLY A 401 30.74 -34.64 -29.25
C GLY A 401 31.22 -34.13 -27.88
N TRP A 402 30.46 -33.22 -27.26
CA TRP A 402 30.76 -32.62 -25.96
C TRP A 402 29.58 -32.74 -25.00
N ARG A 403 29.87 -32.79 -23.69
CA ARG A 403 28.88 -32.90 -22.62
C ARG A 403 29.32 -32.18 -21.33
N GLY A 404 28.36 -32.07 -20.41
CA GLY A 404 28.52 -31.47 -19.09
C GLY A 404 28.13 -29.98 -19.06
N GLU A 405 27.92 -29.42 -17.87
CA GLU A 405 27.32 -28.08 -17.68
C GLU A 405 28.04 -26.92 -18.37
N LYS A 406 29.32 -27.10 -18.74
CA LYS A 406 30.13 -26.09 -19.45
C LYS A 406 30.72 -26.61 -20.75
N CYS A 407 30.31 -27.80 -21.20
CA CYS A 407 30.78 -28.43 -22.44
C CYS A 407 32.29 -28.73 -22.45
N ASN A 408 32.85 -29.03 -21.28
CA ASN A 408 34.28 -29.31 -21.11
C ASN A 408 34.66 -30.78 -21.31
N PHE A 409 33.69 -31.69 -21.32
CA PHE A 409 33.96 -33.11 -21.39
C PHE A 409 33.63 -33.64 -22.77
N HIS A 410 34.53 -34.43 -23.34
CA HIS A 410 34.25 -35.19 -24.56
C HIS A 410 33.27 -36.34 -24.29
N CYS A 411 32.62 -36.82 -25.35
CA CYS A 411 31.89 -38.10 -25.28
C CYS A 411 32.82 -39.23 -24.86
N GLN A 412 32.28 -40.13 -24.03
CA GLN A 412 32.96 -41.36 -23.65
C GLN A 412 32.95 -42.31 -24.85
N ASP A 413 33.97 -43.16 -24.94
CA ASP A 413 34.08 -44.14 -26.03
C ASP A 413 32.81 -44.99 -26.13
N GLY A 414 32.23 -45.03 -27.33
CA GLY A 414 30.95 -45.69 -27.59
C GLY A 414 29.73 -44.77 -27.59
N THR A 415 29.86 -43.48 -27.27
CA THR A 415 28.75 -42.51 -27.34
C THR A 415 29.06 -41.32 -28.26
N TYR A 416 28.03 -40.72 -28.85
CA TYR A 416 28.18 -39.59 -29.77
C TYR A 416 26.96 -38.65 -29.79
N GLY A 417 27.07 -37.55 -30.53
CA GLY A 417 25.96 -36.60 -30.73
C GLY A 417 25.88 -35.51 -29.66
N MET A 418 24.75 -34.81 -29.60
CA MET A 418 24.51 -33.74 -28.62
C MET A 418 24.43 -34.34 -27.21
N ASP A 419 25.20 -33.81 -26.26
CA ASP A 419 25.35 -34.34 -24.90
C ASP A 419 25.74 -35.82 -24.80
N CYS A 420 26.23 -36.43 -25.90
CA CYS A 420 26.63 -37.82 -25.97
C CYS A 420 25.51 -38.82 -25.64
N LYS A 421 24.26 -38.48 -26.02
CA LYS A 421 23.09 -39.31 -25.74
C LYS A 421 22.96 -40.51 -26.68
N GLU A 422 23.59 -40.45 -27.84
CA GLU A 422 23.52 -41.53 -28.85
C GLU A 422 24.65 -42.54 -28.63
N ASN A 423 24.39 -43.83 -28.94
CA ASN A 423 25.35 -44.91 -28.77
C ASN A 423 25.86 -45.41 -30.13
N CYS A 424 27.15 -45.68 -30.21
CA CYS A 424 27.81 -46.11 -31.43
C CYS A 424 27.56 -47.59 -31.70
N ASP A 425 27.11 -47.88 -32.91
CA ASP A 425 26.88 -49.23 -33.40
C ASP A 425 28.02 -49.64 -34.35
N CYS A 426 29.14 -50.08 -33.78
CA CYS A 426 30.33 -50.47 -34.53
C CYS A 426 30.76 -51.88 -34.12
N SER A 427 30.90 -52.79 -35.08
CA SER A 427 31.28 -54.17 -34.80
C SER A 427 32.80 -54.35 -34.65
N ARG A 428 33.57 -54.06 -35.71
CA ARG A 428 35.03 -54.30 -35.76
C ARG A 428 35.76 -52.99 -35.99
N ALA A 429 35.62 -52.09 -35.03
CA ALA A 429 36.10 -50.72 -35.09
C ALA A 429 36.89 -50.35 -33.84
N ASN A 430 37.79 -49.37 -33.99
CA ASN A 430 38.44 -48.72 -32.85
C ASN A 430 37.64 -47.45 -32.48
N GLY A 431 36.43 -47.67 -31.95
CA GLY A 431 35.48 -46.63 -31.58
C GLY A 431 34.82 -45.92 -32.77
N CYS A 432 34.11 -44.85 -32.45
CA CYS A 432 33.33 -44.03 -33.37
C CYS A 432 33.71 -42.55 -33.20
N HIS A 433 33.40 -41.74 -34.20
CA HIS A 433 33.61 -40.30 -34.14
C HIS A 433 32.61 -39.66 -33.14
N PRO A 434 33.07 -38.93 -32.11
CA PRO A 434 32.21 -38.49 -31.01
C PRO A 434 31.13 -37.47 -31.42
N ALA A 435 31.32 -36.71 -32.50
CA ALA A 435 30.31 -35.76 -32.96
C ALA A 435 29.27 -36.38 -33.92
N THR A 436 29.65 -37.41 -34.69
CA THR A 436 28.87 -37.89 -35.85
C THR A 436 28.51 -39.37 -35.77
N GLY A 437 29.12 -40.13 -34.87
CA GLY A 437 28.88 -41.57 -34.69
C GLY A 437 29.57 -42.46 -35.72
N TYR A 438 30.30 -41.87 -36.68
CA TYR A 438 30.94 -42.64 -37.75
C TYR A 438 32.01 -43.60 -37.21
N CYS A 439 31.87 -44.89 -37.52
CA CYS A 439 32.77 -45.93 -37.03
C CYS A 439 34.16 -45.85 -37.67
N ARG A 440 35.20 -46.03 -36.86
CA ARG A 440 36.60 -46.07 -37.33
C ARG A 440 37.02 -47.53 -37.50
N CYS A 441 36.80 -48.12 -38.67
CA CYS A 441 37.01 -49.55 -38.88
C CYS A 441 38.47 -49.97 -38.70
N LEU A 442 38.67 -51.14 -38.10
CA LEU A 442 39.97 -51.79 -38.00
C LEU A 442 40.48 -52.20 -39.40
N ALA A 443 41.78 -52.47 -39.53
CA ALA A 443 42.36 -52.90 -40.79
C ALA A 443 41.67 -54.17 -41.32
N GLY A 444 41.39 -54.21 -42.62
CA GLY A 444 40.64 -55.30 -43.26
C GLY A 444 39.12 -55.11 -43.27
N TRP A 445 38.59 -54.09 -42.58
CA TRP A 445 37.14 -53.86 -42.44
C TRP A 445 36.69 -52.49 -42.97
N THR A 446 35.48 -52.44 -43.52
CA THR A 446 34.80 -51.26 -44.05
C THR A 446 33.27 -51.37 -43.86
N GLY A 447 32.53 -50.39 -44.36
CA GLY A 447 31.10 -50.22 -44.12
C GLY A 447 30.82 -49.29 -42.94
N ILE A 448 29.60 -48.77 -42.86
CA ILE A 448 29.20 -47.77 -41.84
C ILE A 448 29.26 -48.33 -40.40
N HIS A 449 29.15 -49.65 -40.23
CA HIS A 449 29.22 -50.37 -38.96
C HIS A 449 30.48 -51.25 -38.83
N CYS A 450 31.40 -51.19 -39.80
CA CYS A 450 32.61 -52.03 -39.85
C CYS A 450 32.32 -53.54 -39.78
N ASP A 451 31.31 -53.97 -40.53
CA ASP A 451 30.81 -55.33 -40.63
C ASP A 451 31.22 -56.03 -41.93
N SER A 452 31.77 -55.27 -42.90
CA SER A 452 32.16 -55.74 -44.22
C SER A 452 33.68 -55.83 -44.37
N VAL A 453 34.17 -56.85 -45.08
CA VAL A 453 35.62 -57.02 -45.38
C VAL A 453 36.03 -56.11 -46.55
N CYS A 454 37.31 -55.73 -46.64
CA CYS A 454 37.80 -54.89 -47.73
C CYS A 454 37.54 -55.49 -49.12
N PRO A 455 37.10 -54.64 -50.09
CA PRO A 455 36.99 -55.07 -51.47
C PRO A 455 38.37 -55.36 -52.07
N GLU A 456 38.43 -56.25 -53.05
CA GLU A 456 39.67 -56.66 -53.71
C GLU A 456 40.48 -55.45 -54.21
N GLY A 457 41.79 -55.50 -53.98
CA GLY A 457 42.72 -54.44 -54.36
C GLY A 457 42.78 -53.26 -53.38
N ARG A 458 42.09 -53.31 -52.24
CA ARG A 458 42.24 -52.34 -51.13
C ARG A 458 42.46 -53.04 -49.78
N TRP A 459 43.14 -52.34 -48.88
CA TRP A 459 43.54 -52.85 -47.57
C TRP A 459 43.69 -51.71 -46.54
N GLY A 460 43.96 -52.07 -45.29
CA GLY A 460 44.15 -51.12 -44.20
C GLY A 460 42.83 -50.65 -43.56
N PRO A 461 42.86 -49.71 -42.58
CA PRO A 461 41.68 -49.25 -41.87
C PRO A 461 40.71 -48.54 -42.82
N ASN A 462 39.41 -48.83 -42.70
CA ASN A 462 38.36 -48.39 -43.64
C ASN A 462 38.64 -48.75 -45.12
N CYS A 463 39.61 -49.63 -45.40
CA CYS A 463 40.07 -49.99 -46.74
C CYS A 463 40.48 -48.78 -47.58
N SER A 464 41.12 -47.79 -46.94
CA SER A 464 41.53 -46.54 -47.58
C SER A 464 42.83 -46.66 -48.38
N LEU A 465 43.58 -47.75 -48.24
CA LEU A 465 44.85 -47.97 -48.94
C LEU A 465 44.64 -48.90 -50.13
N SER A 466 45.28 -48.60 -51.25
CA SER A 466 45.25 -49.45 -52.45
C SER A 466 46.40 -50.45 -52.45
N CYS A 467 46.14 -51.66 -52.93
CA CYS A 467 47.13 -52.71 -53.06
C CYS A 467 48.03 -52.47 -54.27
N ASN A 468 49.35 -52.55 -54.06
CA ASN A 468 50.36 -52.31 -55.08
C ASN A 468 50.98 -53.61 -55.61
N CYS A 469 50.20 -54.69 -55.65
CA CYS A 469 50.63 -55.99 -56.17
C CYS A 469 50.60 -55.99 -57.70
N LYS A 470 51.66 -56.48 -58.34
CA LYS A 470 51.78 -56.53 -59.81
C LYS A 470 51.58 -57.96 -60.32
N ASN A 471 51.32 -58.09 -61.62
CA ASN A 471 51.22 -59.37 -62.34
C ASN A 471 50.11 -60.32 -61.83
N GLY A 472 48.92 -59.78 -61.53
CA GLY A 472 47.73 -60.57 -61.16
C GLY A 472 47.71 -61.12 -59.72
N ALA A 473 48.59 -60.60 -58.86
CA ALA A 473 48.66 -60.97 -57.45
C ALA A 473 47.56 -60.29 -56.60
N SER A 474 47.00 -61.03 -55.64
CA SER A 474 46.08 -60.52 -54.61
C SER A 474 46.85 -59.96 -53.41
N CYS A 475 46.17 -59.19 -52.57
CA CYS A 475 46.74 -58.64 -51.34
C CYS A 475 45.89 -59.03 -50.12
N SER A 476 46.55 -59.20 -48.97
CA SER A 476 45.85 -59.35 -47.69
C SER A 476 45.03 -58.08 -47.37
N PRO A 477 43.74 -58.20 -47.01
CA PRO A 477 42.89 -57.07 -46.61
C PRO A 477 43.42 -56.28 -45.41
N ASP A 478 44.16 -56.93 -44.51
CA ASP A 478 44.55 -56.36 -43.21
C ASP A 478 45.95 -55.73 -43.29
N GLU A 479 46.89 -56.43 -43.93
CA GLU A 479 48.32 -56.06 -43.98
C GLU A 479 48.79 -55.57 -45.35
N GLY A 480 48.00 -55.75 -46.41
CA GLY A 480 48.35 -55.34 -47.76
C GLY A 480 49.46 -56.18 -48.43
N THR A 481 49.92 -57.23 -47.76
CA THR A 481 50.96 -58.13 -48.25
C THR A 481 50.50 -58.85 -49.52
N CYS A 482 51.34 -58.84 -50.55
CA CYS A 482 51.01 -59.42 -51.85
C CYS A 482 51.27 -60.94 -51.89
N GLU A 483 50.29 -61.70 -52.33
CA GLU A 483 50.43 -63.12 -52.63
C GLU A 483 50.71 -63.30 -54.13
N CYS A 484 51.97 -63.62 -54.47
CA CYS A 484 52.42 -63.66 -55.85
C CYS A 484 51.93 -64.89 -56.61
N ALA A 485 51.51 -64.68 -57.86
CA ALA A 485 51.24 -65.76 -58.79
C ALA A 485 52.53 -66.57 -59.10
N PRO A 486 52.42 -67.87 -59.45
CA PRO A 486 53.59 -68.75 -59.66
C PRO A 486 54.60 -68.18 -60.66
N GLY A 487 55.89 -68.20 -60.31
CA GLY A 487 56.99 -67.70 -61.14
C GLY A 487 57.41 -66.24 -60.89
N TYR A 488 56.70 -65.53 -60.00
CA TYR A 488 57.05 -64.16 -59.58
C TYR A 488 57.38 -64.13 -58.09
N ARG A 489 58.37 -63.31 -57.71
CA ARG A 489 58.81 -63.16 -56.31
C ARG A 489 59.10 -61.70 -55.94
N GLY A 490 59.23 -61.45 -54.64
CA GLY A 490 59.41 -60.13 -54.04
C GLY A 490 58.13 -59.54 -53.48
N THR A 491 58.23 -58.52 -52.63
CA THR A 491 57.12 -57.96 -51.82
C THR A 491 55.98 -57.34 -52.62
N THR A 492 56.20 -57.03 -53.90
CA THR A 492 55.18 -56.51 -54.85
C THR A 492 55.00 -57.40 -56.08
N CYS A 493 55.60 -58.61 -56.08
CA CYS A 493 55.49 -59.60 -57.16
C CYS A 493 56.02 -59.13 -58.53
N GLN A 494 57.02 -58.22 -58.52
CA GLN A 494 57.56 -57.58 -59.71
C GLN A 494 58.78 -58.28 -60.34
N ARG A 495 59.49 -59.17 -59.62
CA ARG A 495 60.73 -59.82 -60.12
C ARG A 495 60.43 -61.19 -60.75
N SER A 496 61.11 -61.48 -61.86
CA SER A 496 61.04 -62.72 -62.65
C SER A 496 62.43 -63.36 -62.76
N ASP A 497 62.53 -64.69 -62.61
CA ASP A 497 63.77 -65.40 -62.26
C ASP A 497 64.54 -66.05 -63.45
N HIS A 498 64.86 -65.35 -64.56
CA HIS A 498 65.64 -65.97 -65.68
C HIS A 498 66.81 -65.11 -66.24
N CYS A 499 68.02 -65.70 -66.40
CA CYS A 499 69.16 -65.08 -67.12
C CYS A 499 70.15 -66.09 -67.80
N GLY A 500 70.42 -65.91 -69.11
CA GLY A 500 71.73 -66.12 -69.80
C GLY A 500 71.96 -67.31 -70.78
N TYR A 501 72.36 -67.06 -72.05
CA TYR A 501 73.65 -67.42 -72.73
C TYR A 501 73.67 -67.16 -74.28
N VAL A 502 74.87 -67.04 -74.86
CA VAL A 502 75.35 -66.26 -76.06
C VAL A 502 75.95 -67.16 -77.18
N LEU A 503 76.05 -66.72 -78.46
CA LEU A 503 77.14 -67.05 -79.44
C LEU A 503 77.21 -66.13 -80.73
N HIS A 504 78.35 -65.42 -80.91
CA HIS A 504 79.11 -64.93 -82.13
C HIS A 504 78.52 -63.90 -83.16
N VAL A 505 79.19 -62.89 -83.78
CA VAL A 505 80.49 -62.13 -83.75
C VAL A 505 80.32 -60.77 -84.51
N LYS A 506 80.74 -59.63 -83.94
CA LYS A 506 81.66 -58.62 -84.53
C LYS A 506 82.13 -57.62 -83.46
N GLN A 507 83.44 -57.52 -83.27
CA GLN A 507 84.14 -56.59 -82.37
C GLN A 507 84.34 -55.22 -83.04
N TRP A 508 84.25 -54.13 -82.26
CA TRP A 508 85.42 -53.35 -81.85
C TRP A 508 85.08 -52.44 -80.65
N CYS A 509 85.99 -52.42 -79.69
CA CYS A 509 86.00 -51.56 -78.51
C CYS A 509 86.37 -50.12 -78.87
N ASN A 510 85.92 -49.16 -78.06
CA ASN A 510 86.89 -48.25 -77.45
C ASN A 510 86.39 -47.67 -76.12
N ASN A 511 87.27 -47.80 -75.12
CA ASN A 511 87.26 -47.09 -73.86
C ASN A 511 87.43 -45.58 -74.08
N ARG A 512 86.80 -44.76 -73.24
CA ARG A 512 87.50 -43.83 -72.33
C ARG A 512 86.55 -43.11 -71.38
N ASN A 513 86.95 -43.14 -70.12
CA ASN A 513 86.88 -42.12 -69.06
C ASN A 513 85.60 -41.28 -68.94
N ASP A 514 84.99 -41.12 -67.77
CA ASP A 514 85.65 -40.89 -66.49
C ASP A 514 84.74 -41.28 -65.31
N SER A 515 85.41 -41.44 -64.18
CA SER A 515 85.03 -42.10 -62.96
C SER A 515 84.33 -41.13 -61.99
N THR A 516 83.53 -41.70 -61.10
CA THR A 516 83.30 -41.27 -59.70
C THR A 516 82.64 -39.90 -59.45
N VAL A 517 81.38 -39.85 -58.99
CA VAL A 517 80.96 -39.85 -57.57
C VAL A 517 81.61 -38.71 -56.76
N TRP A 518 80.81 -37.81 -56.17
CA TRP A 518 80.76 -37.50 -54.72
C TRP A 518 79.82 -36.30 -54.44
N PHE A 519 78.99 -36.46 -53.41
CA PHE A 519 78.32 -35.37 -52.71
C PHE A 519 79.37 -34.45 -52.05
N SER A 520 79.22 -33.13 -52.17
CA SER A 520 79.77 -32.20 -51.18
C SER A 520 78.97 -30.89 -51.12
N SER A 521 78.34 -30.66 -49.98
CA SER A 521 77.86 -29.38 -49.51
C SER A 521 79.02 -28.39 -49.34
N ALA A 522 79.02 -27.29 -50.11
CA ALA A 522 79.89 -26.15 -49.91
C ALA A 522 79.03 -24.90 -49.65
N VAL A 523 79.09 -24.38 -48.42
CA VAL A 523 78.50 -23.08 -48.04
C VAL A 523 79.44 -21.97 -48.49
N CYS A 524 78.90 -20.89 -49.06
CA CYS A 524 79.71 -19.77 -49.52
C CYS A 524 80.42 -19.03 -48.38
N PRO A 525 81.64 -18.49 -48.61
CA PRO A 525 82.32 -17.62 -47.65
C PRO A 525 81.47 -16.39 -47.28
N SER A 526 81.62 -15.89 -46.05
CA SER A 526 80.85 -14.75 -45.52
C SER A 526 80.84 -13.56 -46.50
N GLY A 527 79.65 -13.07 -46.84
CA GLY A 527 79.45 -11.95 -47.76
C GLY A 527 79.31 -12.32 -49.24
N ARG A 528 79.13 -13.61 -49.59
CA ARG A 528 78.86 -14.06 -50.97
C ARG A 528 77.70 -15.05 -51.05
N PHE A 529 77.02 -15.08 -52.20
CA PHE A 529 75.84 -15.94 -52.42
C PHE A 529 75.77 -16.50 -53.86
N GLY A 530 74.92 -17.51 -54.05
CA GLY A 530 74.63 -18.12 -55.35
C GLY A 530 75.58 -19.25 -55.76
N LYS A 531 75.31 -19.89 -56.91
CA LYS A 531 76.08 -21.02 -57.42
C LYS A 531 77.55 -20.59 -57.66
N ASN A 532 78.50 -21.30 -57.04
CA ASN A 532 79.94 -20.96 -57.02
C ASN A 532 80.30 -19.62 -56.33
N CYS A 533 79.44 -19.07 -55.47
CA CYS A 533 79.69 -17.83 -54.69
C CYS A 533 80.03 -16.61 -55.55
N ALA A 534 79.43 -16.53 -56.74
CA ALA A 534 79.66 -15.47 -57.70
C ALA A 534 79.06 -14.11 -57.27
N GLY A 535 77.97 -14.11 -56.48
CA GLY A 535 77.34 -12.90 -55.96
C GLY A 535 78.03 -12.36 -54.71
N VAL A 536 78.12 -11.02 -54.57
CA VAL A 536 78.62 -10.34 -53.35
C VAL A 536 77.42 -9.73 -52.62
N CYS A 537 77.30 -9.97 -51.32
CA CYS A 537 76.25 -9.41 -50.48
C CYS A 537 76.55 -7.94 -50.13
N THR A 538 75.53 -7.08 -50.20
CA THR A 538 75.64 -5.65 -49.90
C THR A 538 75.07 -5.28 -48.52
N CYS A 539 74.81 -6.27 -47.65
CA CYS A 539 74.29 -6.03 -46.30
C CYS A 539 75.29 -5.22 -45.47
N THR A 540 74.81 -4.21 -44.74
CA THR A 540 75.60 -3.53 -43.70
C THR A 540 75.85 -4.48 -42.51
N ASN A 541 76.83 -4.18 -41.65
CA ASN A 541 77.22 -5.04 -40.50
C ASN A 541 76.11 -5.23 -39.44
N ASN A 542 74.90 -4.71 -39.68
CA ASN A 542 73.75 -4.79 -38.80
C ASN A 542 72.74 -5.87 -39.24
N GLY A 543 73.18 -6.86 -40.02
CA GLY A 543 72.43 -8.05 -40.39
C GLY A 543 73.31 -9.17 -40.96
N THR A 544 72.71 -10.31 -41.28
CA THR A 544 73.37 -11.48 -41.90
C THR A 544 72.86 -11.74 -43.31
N CYS A 545 73.75 -12.14 -44.23
CA CYS A 545 73.40 -12.46 -45.62
C CYS A 545 73.02 -13.93 -45.82
N ASN A 546 71.95 -14.18 -46.57
CA ASN A 546 71.54 -15.52 -46.98
C ASN A 546 72.46 -16.05 -48.12
N PRO A 547 73.14 -17.19 -47.93
CA PRO A 547 74.11 -17.72 -48.90
C PRO A 547 73.49 -18.29 -50.18
N ILE A 548 72.17 -18.48 -50.25
CA ILE A 548 71.48 -19.03 -51.41
C ILE A 548 71.05 -17.92 -52.39
N ASP A 549 70.42 -16.86 -51.89
CA ASP A 549 69.76 -15.83 -52.70
C ASP A 549 70.27 -14.39 -52.48
N GLY A 550 71.14 -14.16 -51.49
CA GLY A 550 71.76 -12.87 -51.24
C GLY A 550 70.92 -11.88 -50.43
N SER A 551 69.78 -12.31 -49.88
CA SER A 551 68.92 -11.47 -49.03
C SER A 551 69.53 -11.16 -47.65
N CYS A 552 69.29 -9.96 -47.12
CA CYS A 552 69.78 -9.52 -45.81
C CYS A 552 68.73 -9.73 -44.71
N GLN A 553 69.10 -10.43 -43.63
CA GLN A 553 68.31 -10.51 -42.39
C GLN A 553 68.87 -9.52 -41.35
N CYS A 554 68.10 -8.50 -41.00
CA CYS A 554 68.55 -7.45 -40.07
C CYS A 554 68.45 -7.87 -38.61
N TYR A 555 69.39 -7.42 -37.78
CA TYR A 555 69.32 -7.57 -36.33
C TYR A 555 68.22 -6.65 -35.74
N PRO A 556 67.63 -7.00 -34.57
CA PRO A 556 66.55 -6.22 -33.97
C PRO A 556 66.88 -4.72 -33.82
N GLY A 557 65.97 -3.85 -34.26
CA GLY A 557 66.15 -2.39 -34.28
C GLY A 557 66.78 -1.83 -35.56
N TRP A 558 66.98 -2.65 -36.59
CA TRP A 558 67.42 -2.24 -37.92
C TRP A 558 66.47 -2.76 -39.01
N ILE A 559 66.16 -1.93 -39.99
CA ILE A 559 65.25 -2.20 -41.09
C ILE A 559 65.85 -1.74 -42.44
N GLY A 560 65.23 -2.14 -43.55
CA GLY A 560 65.69 -1.83 -44.91
C GLY A 560 66.40 -3.02 -45.59
N SER A 561 66.49 -2.99 -46.93
CA SER A 561 67.00 -4.10 -47.74
C SER A 561 68.49 -4.41 -47.57
N ASP A 562 69.26 -3.49 -46.98
CA ASP A 562 70.68 -3.63 -46.64
C ASP A 562 70.94 -3.46 -45.12
N CYS A 563 69.88 -3.38 -44.30
CA CYS A 563 69.94 -3.14 -42.85
C CYS A 563 70.59 -1.83 -42.40
N SER A 564 70.63 -0.81 -43.27
CA SER A 564 71.26 0.48 -42.99
C SER A 564 70.41 1.44 -42.13
N GLN A 565 69.12 1.17 -41.92
CA GLN A 565 68.20 2.08 -41.24
C GLN A 565 67.93 1.62 -39.81
N ARG A 566 68.07 2.52 -38.83
CA ARG A 566 67.79 2.23 -37.42
C ARG A 566 66.33 2.57 -37.11
N GLU A 567 65.64 1.68 -36.42
CA GLU A 567 64.25 1.86 -36.02
C GLU A 567 64.18 2.93 -34.90
N SER A 568 63.91 4.18 -35.28
CA SER A 568 63.78 5.29 -34.32
C SER A 568 62.32 5.48 -33.91
N ALA A 569 62.07 5.38 -32.60
CA ALA A 569 60.83 5.82 -31.97
C ALA A 569 60.64 7.33 -32.18
N ALA A 570 59.72 7.71 -33.06
CA ALA A 570 59.38 9.09 -33.30
C ALA A 570 58.48 9.63 -32.17
N LEU A 571 59.04 10.60 -31.46
CA LEU A 571 58.43 11.45 -30.46
C LEU A 571 57.23 12.25 -31.02
N PHE A 572 56.29 12.52 -30.13
CA PHE A 572 55.18 13.47 -30.26
C PHE A 572 55.61 14.79 -30.93
N GLY A 573 55.08 15.06 -32.12
CA GLY A 573 55.10 16.37 -32.77
C GLY A 573 53.66 16.84 -32.99
N GLY A 574 53.10 17.55 -32.01
CA GLY A 574 51.77 18.17 -32.12
C GLY A 574 51.84 19.44 -32.98
N GLY A 575 51.17 19.41 -34.13
CA GLY A 575 50.86 20.58 -34.95
C GLY A 575 49.37 20.89 -34.85
N TRP A 576 49.05 22.08 -34.34
CA TRP A 576 47.69 22.62 -34.25
C TRP A 576 47.16 23.02 -35.63
N GLY A 577 45.93 22.64 -35.96
CA GLY A 577 45.21 23.23 -37.09
C GLY A 577 43.86 22.57 -37.41
N GLY A 578 42.78 23.33 -37.21
CA GLY A 578 41.62 23.30 -38.12
C GLY A 578 40.40 22.48 -37.70
N TRP A 579 39.35 23.18 -37.29
CA TRP A 579 37.97 22.69 -37.17
C TRP A 579 37.34 22.39 -38.53
N LEU A 580 36.51 21.33 -38.64
CA LEU A 580 35.11 21.34 -39.11
C LEU A 580 34.59 19.94 -39.51
N LEU A 581 33.48 19.56 -38.88
CA LEU A 581 32.34 18.75 -39.35
C LEU A 581 32.54 17.31 -39.87
N GLY A 582 31.78 16.37 -39.28
CA GLY A 582 31.37 15.14 -39.96
C GLY A 582 31.15 13.96 -39.04
N ALA A 583 29.89 13.58 -38.86
CA ALA A 583 29.43 12.40 -38.10
C ALA A 583 30.00 11.07 -38.65
N GLY A 584 30.19 10.08 -37.78
CA GLY A 584 30.44 8.70 -38.20
C GLY A 584 31.07 7.84 -37.11
N SER A 585 30.23 7.02 -36.48
CA SER A 585 30.51 5.95 -35.51
C SER A 585 31.69 5.05 -35.88
N ILE A 586 32.40 4.48 -34.88
CA ILE A 586 32.60 3.02 -34.67
C ILE A 586 33.64 2.73 -33.58
N ALA A 587 33.20 1.86 -32.65
CA ALA A 587 33.91 0.86 -31.84
C ALA A 587 35.15 1.22 -31.00
N LEU A 588 34.90 1.31 -29.68
CA LEU A 588 35.83 0.84 -28.66
C LEU A 588 35.88 -0.69 -28.72
N SER A 589 37.07 -1.26 -28.91
CA SER A 589 37.36 -2.66 -28.56
C SER A 589 38.46 -2.68 -27.52
N GLU A 590 38.13 -3.24 -26.37
CA GLU A 590 39.05 -3.58 -25.30
C GLU A 590 39.67 -4.97 -25.54
N GLY A 591 40.96 -5.09 -25.19
CA GLY A 591 41.55 -6.30 -24.62
C GLY A 591 42.36 -7.21 -25.55
N PRO A 592 43.28 -8.05 -25.00
CA PRO A 592 43.27 -8.50 -23.61
C PRO A 592 44.58 -8.28 -22.83
N ALA A 593 44.40 -8.01 -21.53
CA ALA A 593 45.37 -8.29 -20.49
C ALA A 593 45.50 -9.82 -20.29
N VAL A 594 46.73 -10.32 -20.25
CA VAL A 594 47.02 -11.69 -19.81
C VAL A 594 47.09 -11.72 -18.28
N ARG A 595 46.29 -12.57 -17.65
CA ARG A 595 46.39 -12.91 -16.22
C ARG A 595 47.44 -14.01 -15.99
N VAL A 596 48.15 -13.78 -14.89
CA VAL A 596 48.95 -14.65 -14.01
C VAL A 596 48.47 -16.09 -13.87
N CYS A 597 49.42 -17.03 -13.73
CA CYS A 597 49.39 -18.25 -12.88
C CYS A 597 50.72 -19.03 -13.05
N VAL A 598 51.44 -19.67 -12.10
CA VAL A 598 51.45 -19.83 -10.63
C VAL A 598 52.86 -20.36 -10.25
N SER A 599 53.23 -20.25 -8.96
CA SER A 599 53.89 -21.27 -8.12
C SER A 599 55.34 -21.05 -7.71
N CYS A 600 55.52 -20.73 -6.42
CA CYS A 600 56.19 -21.65 -5.50
C CYS A 600 55.82 -21.35 -4.04
N CYS A 601 55.08 -22.27 -3.42
CA CYS A 601 55.13 -22.51 -1.98
C CYS A 601 55.18 -24.02 -1.76
N LYS A 602 56.28 -24.54 -1.21
CA LYS A 602 56.33 -25.84 -0.53
C LYS A 602 57.41 -25.85 0.56
N GLY A 603 56.96 -26.25 1.77
CA GLY A 603 57.77 -26.62 2.95
C GLY A 603 58.17 -25.43 3.82
N GLY A 604 57.82 -25.28 5.09
CA GLY A 604 57.26 -26.19 6.10
C GLY A 604 57.91 -25.83 7.44
N SER A 605 57.13 -25.37 8.42
CA SER A 605 57.32 -25.47 9.90
C SER A 605 56.78 -24.23 10.66
N ARG A 606 56.05 -24.48 11.76
CA ARG A 606 55.52 -23.50 12.73
C ARG A 606 56.65 -22.93 13.59
N VAL A 607 56.67 -21.61 13.88
CA VAL A 607 56.98 -21.03 15.22
C VAL A 607 56.33 -19.63 15.37
N SER A 608 55.95 -19.37 16.62
CA SER A 608 55.37 -18.26 17.42
C SER A 608 55.72 -16.77 17.18
N ARG A 609 54.83 -15.92 17.72
CA ARG A 609 54.92 -14.49 18.16
C ARG A 609 56.28 -13.78 18.09
N GLY A 610 56.24 -12.58 17.48
CA GLY A 610 57.07 -11.42 17.83
C GLY A 610 58.30 -11.21 16.95
N SER A 611 58.26 -10.25 16.02
CA SER A 611 59.31 -9.26 15.70
C SER A 611 59.01 -8.55 14.37
N PHE A 612 59.01 -7.21 14.42
CA PHE A 612 58.95 -6.25 13.33
C PHE A 612 60.33 -6.07 12.66
N CYS A 613 60.33 -5.60 11.41
CA CYS A 613 61.18 -4.53 10.83
C CYS A 613 61.06 -4.62 9.29
N GLU A 614 61.05 -3.58 8.48
CA GLU A 614 60.87 -2.12 8.55
C GLU A 614 61.06 -1.66 7.09
N GLY A 615 60.36 -0.62 6.62
CA GLY A 615 60.67 -0.04 5.30
C GLY A 615 59.49 0.58 4.56
N SER A 616 58.86 1.60 5.15
CA SER A 616 57.85 2.45 4.52
C SER A 616 58.50 3.53 3.64
N TYR A 617 57.92 3.83 2.48
CA TYR A 617 57.74 5.22 2.01
C TYR A 617 56.37 5.34 1.33
N PHE A 618 55.50 6.15 1.93
CA PHE A 618 54.29 6.69 1.31
C PHE A 618 54.64 7.98 0.54
N CYS A 619 54.07 8.17 -0.65
CA CYS A 619 53.69 9.48 -1.14
C CYS A 619 52.23 9.41 -1.60
N LEU A 620 51.42 10.29 -1.00
CA LEU A 620 49.99 10.48 -1.23
C LEU A 620 49.73 11.33 -2.49
N VAL A 621 48.44 11.43 -2.83
CA VAL A 621 47.74 12.27 -3.84
C VAL A 621 47.44 11.48 -5.12
N ARG A 622 46.21 11.12 -5.50
CA ARG A 622 44.84 11.51 -5.09
C ARG A 622 43.90 10.36 -5.49
N GLY A 623 43.05 9.91 -4.58
CA GLY A 623 41.93 9.02 -4.89
C GLY A 623 40.63 9.79 -5.09
N CYS A 624 39.62 9.11 -5.62
CA CYS A 624 38.22 9.22 -5.20
C CYS A 624 37.41 8.02 -5.70
N ILE A 625 36.86 7.23 -4.76
CA ILE A 625 35.59 6.50 -4.91
C ILE A 625 34.65 7.08 -3.85
N TRP A 626 33.40 7.28 -4.27
CA TRP A 626 32.19 7.66 -3.51
C TRP A 626 31.83 6.67 -2.37
N PRO A 627 30.92 6.95 -1.42
CA PRO A 627 29.68 7.75 -1.59
C PRO A 627 29.24 8.64 -0.40
N HIS A 628 28.39 9.63 -0.67
CA HIS A 628 27.43 10.12 0.34
C HIS A 628 26.11 10.60 -0.28
N ARG A 629 25.02 10.10 0.29
CA ARG A 629 23.79 10.83 0.67
C ARG A 629 23.84 10.84 2.22
N VAL A 630 23.47 11.84 3.02
CA VAL A 630 22.62 13.04 2.95
C VAL A 630 23.12 14.02 4.03
N GLY A 631 22.88 15.33 3.87
CA GLY A 631 22.49 16.18 5.00
C GLY A 631 23.41 17.34 5.33
N LEU A 632 23.11 18.51 4.77
CA LEU A 632 23.61 19.81 5.22
C LEU A 632 22.55 20.44 6.14
N LEU A 633 22.95 20.91 7.32
CA LEU A 633 22.33 22.09 7.93
C LEU A 633 23.33 22.78 8.88
N LEU A 634 23.61 24.01 8.46
CA LEU A 634 24.31 25.14 9.06
C LEU A 634 24.18 25.26 10.59
N LEU A 635 25.29 25.50 11.29
CA LEU A 635 25.68 26.83 11.75
C LEU A 635 27.03 26.80 12.49
N HIS A 636 27.75 27.91 12.37
CA HIS A 636 28.99 28.26 13.05
C HIS A 636 29.06 27.81 14.51
N ALA A 637 30.17 27.19 14.89
CA ALA A 637 30.62 27.14 16.27
C ALA A 637 32.14 27.28 16.32
N ASP A 638 32.61 28.42 16.80
CA ASP A 638 33.87 28.47 17.53
C ASP A 638 33.73 27.64 18.81
N THR A 639 34.87 27.11 19.27
CA THR A 639 35.14 26.50 20.59
C THR A 639 34.71 25.05 20.88
N ILE A 640 35.74 24.20 20.72
CA ILE A 640 36.17 23.01 21.49
C ILE A 640 35.50 22.84 22.86
N PHE A 641 35.01 21.62 23.15
CA PHE A 641 35.21 20.95 24.45
C PHE A 641 35.32 19.42 24.30
N ILE A 642 36.31 18.88 25.02
CA ILE A 642 36.63 17.47 25.25
C ILE A 642 35.63 16.88 26.27
N VAL A 643 35.31 15.57 26.19
CA VAL A 643 35.37 14.58 27.29
C VAL A 643 34.71 13.24 26.90
N LEU A 644 35.53 12.19 26.97
CA LEU A 644 35.32 10.76 27.30
C LEU A 644 33.91 10.14 27.21
N VAL A 645 33.79 9.07 26.40
CA VAL A 645 33.80 7.66 26.86
C VAL A 645 34.59 6.82 25.86
#